data_AF-A0A7U4TIV2-F1
#
_entry.id   AF-A0A7U4TIV2-F1
#
_cell.length_a   1.000
_cell.length_b   1.000
_cell.length_c   1.000
_cell.angle_alpha   90.00
_cell.angle_beta   90.00
_cell.angle_gamma   90.00
#
_symmetry.space_group_name_H-M   'P 1'
#
loop_
_entity.id
_entity.type
_entity.pdbx_description
1 polymer ?
#
loop_
_entity_poly.entity_id
_entity_poly.type
_entity_poly.pdbx_seq_one_letter_code
_entity_poly.pdbx_strand_id
1 'polypeptide(L)'
;MSEEIEWVEAPYDVPFKNLKNNVGEVLKRFDQQLFTLHDANHCRHVERMVKAILVKAMERTNIELSPLERFLLFSAVWVHDVGMDDKIAEEYFKTMMGEALLDRKREEHHYISAWYLLKYYEEIFSKPTKILDKLHYDLERYVRSIAVIIRYHRKIESLDTCPKTDYIKGEIIRLRLLSAILRLADTLHIDSTRVDPNLYAMVQIAAFDRAARLHWLKSFFVSNVHINPETQTISVTLDLPDHNLFAGYVGKSRSPTMGDIWKLPKKIDEQIKNLEYIINSDIKEDLVAVNKIFTDYKMPTYVRVKIQRRVVPGFSIDAYNEFVSLLSELDMLFSPYTSKVIKRALECLRSFQKHDFKNRIENFQSQLRQMLVYFDQILAKRPCHLGLRKIRDLVELVQRDLNRCLPSHPNPGELIGSFQAKLGQIANLIENSMDSAKEKIAGKCKEVIGEEAESIFLFGYSSTVLKLLGKMAVKEPHARNRLKIFVLECSGKRKFTHSNLLEYNDGLRYAIDISKLGYKKVFIIPDTAFPSLLNMGATATDISQVVREIEPPDPGRSVVLFGTNGIDENGDCGHTSGHLMVCIIAGYFKVPVKVVTHSFKIGTIPWNLQARREGDWLTTQPNLVEDMRDSGVQLFNPREDKIPFNLVSEIYTENIDIRGSKSEKKNQLAELLKFSRESFEKLKYCLQQCQ
;
A
#
# COMPACT_ATOMS: atom_id res chain seq x y z
N MET A 1 -7.51 -36.37 -26.98
CA MET A 1 -8.79 -36.99 -26.58
C MET A 1 -8.89 -36.86 -25.07
N SER A 2 -9.68 -35.91 -24.57
CA SER A 2 -10.06 -35.84 -23.16
C SER A 2 -11.58 -35.76 -23.15
N GLU A 3 -12.23 -36.86 -22.77
CA GLU A 3 -13.64 -36.81 -22.37
C GLU A 3 -13.76 -35.68 -21.32
N GLU A 4 -14.73 -34.79 -21.50
CA GLU A 4 -15.04 -33.76 -20.51
C GLU A 4 -15.45 -34.48 -19.22
N ILE A 5 -14.54 -34.59 -18.26
CA ILE A 5 -14.86 -35.13 -16.94
C ILE A 5 -15.93 -34.22 -16.35
N GLU A 6 -17.13 -34.77 -16.14
CA GLU A 6 -18.19 -34.09 -15.42
C GLU A 6 -17.80 -34.07 -13.93
N TRP A 7 -17.39 -32.89 -13.44
CA TRP A 7 -16.77 -32.77 -12.10
C TRP A 7 -17.77 -32.87 -10.95
N VAL A 8 -19.05 -32.60 -11.22
CA VAL A 8 -20.15 -32.78 -10.26
C VAL A 8 -21.19 -33.65 -10.94
N GLU A 9 -21.31 -34.88 -10.44
CA GLU A 9 -22.11 -35.95 -11.03
C GLU A 9 -23.43 -36.14 -10.28
N ALA A 10 -24.34 -36.94 -10.86
CA ALA A 10 -25.57 -37.33 -10.19
C ALA A 10 -25.27 -38.03 -8.84
N PRO A 11 -26.04 -37.75 -7.77
CA PRO A 11 -27.28 -36.95 -7.73
C PRO A 11 -27.06 -35.45 -7.43
N TYR A 12 -25.82 -34.95 -7.49
CA TYR A 12 -25.45 -33.60 -7.03
C TYR A 12 -25.40 -32.53 -8.13
N ASP A 13 -25.43 -32.94 -9.39
CA ASP A 13 -25.42 -32.10 -10.59
C ASP A 13 -26.57 -31.08 -10.62
N VAL A 14 -27.80 -31.51 -10.34
CA VAL A 14 -28.99 -30.65 -10.31
C VAL A 14 -28.93 -29.63 -9.16
N PRO A 15 -28.68 -30.03 -7.89
CA PRO A 15 -28.47 -29.08 -6.80
C PRO A 15 -27.36 -28.07 -7.08
N PHE A 16 -26.23 -28.50 -7.64
CA PHE A 16 -25.12 -27.61 -7.96
C PHE A 16 -25.49 -26.61 -9.06
N LYS A 17 -26.22 -27.04 -10.09
CA LYS A 17 -26.71 -26.14 -11.16
C LYS A 17 -27.67 -25.07 -10.61
N ASN A 18 -28.56 -25.44 -9.69
CA ASN A 18 -29.44 -24.48 -9.00
C ASN A 18 -28.62 -23.45 -8.22
N LEU A 19 -27.64 -23.92 -7.42
CA LEU A 19 -26.74 -23.04 -6.69
C LEU A 19 -26.02 -22.06 -7.63
N LYS A 20 -25.42 -22.53 -8.72
CA LYS A 20 -24.72 -21.65 -9.68
C LYS A 20 -25.64 -20.59 -10.27
N ASN A 21 -26.87 -20.94 -10.60
CA ASN A 21 -27.84 -20.00 -11.16
C ASN A 21 -28.25 -18.94 -10.13
N ASN A 22 -28.66 -19.38 -8.93
CA ASN A 22 -29.17 -18.49 -7.89
C ASN A 22 -28.08 -17.58 -7.30
N VAL A 23 -26.89 -18.15 -7.05
CA VAL A 23 -25.72 -17.36 -6.64
C VAL A 23 -25.26 -16.46 -7.79
N GLY A 24 -25.34 -16.92 -9.04
CA GLY A 24 -25.03 -16.11 -10.22
C GLY A 24 -25.82 -14.80 -10.28
N GLU A 25 -27.10 -14.79 -9.88
CA GLU A 25 -27.89 -13.55 -9.80
C GLU A 25 -27.40 -12.60 -8.71
N VAL A 26 -26.92 -13.12 -7.57
CA VAL A 26 -26.25 -12.32 -6.54
C VAL A 26 -24.93 -11.75 -7.09
N LEU A 27 -24.15 -12.59 -7.78
CA LEU A 27 -22.86 -12.20 -8.37
C LEU A 27 -23.00 -11.09 -9.44
N LYS A 28 -24.13 -11.00 -10.15
CA LYS A 28 -24.42 -9.89 -11.08
C LYS A 28 -24.55 -8.52 -10.40
N ARG A 29 -24.85 -8.48 -9.10
CA ARG A 29 -24.94 -7.20 -8.35
C ARG A 29 -23.57 -6.58 -8.07
N PHE A 30 -22.50 -7.38 -8.15
CA PHE A 30 -21.14 -6.91 -7.88
C PHE A 30 -20.58 -5.98 -8.96
N ASP A 31 -21.15 -5.97 -10.17
CA ASP A 31 -20.83 -4.99 -11.22
C ASP A 31 -21.06 -3.54 -10.76
N GLN A 32 -21.80 -3.33 -9.67
CA GLN A 32 -22.10 -2.02 -9.09
C GLN A 32 -21.25 -1.68 -7.85
N GLN A 33 -20.46 -2.63 -7.32
CA GLN A 33 -19.73 -2.49 -6.06
C GLN A 33 -18.22 -2.38 -6.31
N LEU A 34 -17.75 -1.15 -6.18
CA LEU A 34 -16.48 -0.59 -6.64
C LEU A 34 -15.23 -1.06 -5.84
N PHE A 35 -15.02 -2.34 -5.51
CA PHE A 35 -13.88 -2.71 -4.62
C PHE A 35 -13.06 -3.97 -4.98
N THR A 36 -13.58 -4.90 -5.78
CA THR A 36 -12.89 -5.99 -6.54
C THR A 36 -13.96 -6.71 -7.37
N LEU A 37 -13.65 -7.17 -8.58
CA LEU A 37 -14.61 -8.00 -9.35
C LEU A 37 -14.72 -9.38 -8.69
N HIS A 38 -15.70 -9.54 -7.80
CA HIS A 38 -16.10 -10.83 -7.22
C HIS A 38 -17.27 -11.43 -8.02
N ASP A 39 -17.23 -11.26 -9.33
CA ASP A 39 -18.29 -11.69 -10.23
C ASP A 39 -18.22 -13.19 -10.54
N ALA A 40 -19.11 -13.67 -11.39
CA ALA A 40 -19.09 -15.07 -11.84
C ALA A 40 -17.78 -15.45 -12.58
N ASN A 41 -17.02 -14.50 -13.13
CA ASN A 41 -15.74 -14.79 -13.77
C ASN A 41 -14.68 -15.18 -12.74
N HIS A 42 -14.67 -14.52 -11.58
CA HIS A 42 -13.81 -14.89 -10.46
C HIS A 42 -14.06 -16.34 -10.01
N CYS A 43 -15.31 -16.72 -9.75
CA CYS A 43 -15.65 -18.09 -9.38
C CYS A 43 -15.25 -19.11 -10.46
N ARG A 44 -15.45 -18.81 -11.74
CA ARG A 44 -15.01 -19.68 -12.86
C ARG A 44 -13.50 -19.83 -12.94
N HIS A 45 -12.73 -18.80 -12.57
CA HIS A 45 -11.28 -18.89 -12.54
C HIS A 45 -10.82 -19.80 -11.39
N VAL A 46 -11.33 -19.58 -10.18
CA VAL A 46 -11.04 -20.43 -9.01
C VAL A 46 -11.44 -21.88 -9.30
N GLU A 47 -12.60 -22.11 -9.92
CA GLU A 47 -13.06 -23.43 -10.36
C GLU A 47 -12.05 -24.10 -11.30
N ARG A 48 -11.50 -23.36 -12.29
CA ARG A 48 -10.46 -23.86 -13.19
C ARG A 48 -9.17 -24.22 -12.45
N MET A 49 -8.77 -23.41 -11.47
CA MET A 49 -7.56 -23.66 -10.69
C MET A 49 -7.72 -24.88 -9.77
N VAL A 50 -8.88 -25.05 -9.12
CA VAL A 50 -9.23 -26.26 -8.37
C VAL A 50 -9.13 -27.50 -9.26
N LYS A 51 -9.73 -27.47 -10.45
CA LYS A 51 -9.64 -28.58 -11.41
C LYS A 51 -8.19 -28.87 -11.79
N ALA A 52 -7.37 -27.86 -12.06
CA ALA A 52 -5.96 -28.04 -12.38
C ALA A 52 -5.18 -28.72 -11.23
N ILE A 53 -5.41 -28.30 -9.97
CA ILE A 53 -4.80 -28.92 -8.79
C ILE A 53 -5.22 -30.39 -8.67
N LEU A 54 -6.51 -30.69 -8.84
CA LEU A 54 -7.06 -32.04 -8.70
C LEU A 54 -6.59 -32.98 -9.81
N VAL A 55 -6.61 -32.55 -11.08
CA VAL A 55 -6.08 -33.35 -12.20
C VAL A 55 -4.62 -33.72 -11.93
N LYS A 56 -3.81 -32.76 -11.48
CA LYS A 56 -2.40 -33.01 -11.14
C LYS A 56 -2.21 -33.90 -9.92
N ALA A 57 -3.12 -33.87 -8.96
CA ALA A 57 -3.14 -34.83 -7.86
C ALA A 57 -3.46 -36.24 -8.36
N MET A 58 -4.51 -36.41 -9.17
CA MET A 58 -4.92 -37.72 -9.71
C MET A 58 -3.86 -38.35 -10.62
N GLU A 59 -3.17 -37.55 -11.45
CA GLU A 59 -2.08 -38.05 -12.30
C GLU A 59 -0.87 -38.58 -11.50
N ARG A 60 -0.62 -38.02 -10.31
CA ARG A 60 0.60 -38.24 -9.53
C ARG A 60 0.39 -39.15 -8.32
N THR A 61 -0.85 -39.27 -7.88
CA THR A 61 -1.26 -39.86 -6.61
C THR A 61 -2.58 -40.58 -6.84
N ASN A 62 -2.89 -41.61 -6.04
CA ASN A 62 -4.20 -42.25 -6.07
C ASN A 62 -5.26 -41.50 -5.24
N ILE A 63 -5.11 -40.18 -5.08
CA ILE A 63 -6.08 -39.38 -4.35
C ILE A 63 -7.17 -38.95 -5.31
N GLU A 64 -8.36 -39.44 -5.04
CA GLU A 64 -9.58 -39.02 -5.71
C GLU A 64 -10.54 -38.46 -4.66
N LEU A 65 -11.22 -37.37 -5.01
CA LEU A 65 -12.30 -36.81 -4.19
C LEU A 65 -13.58 -37.58 -4.48
N SER A 66 -14.35 -37.94 -3.45
CA SER A 66 -15.66 -38.55 -3.66
C SER A 66 -16.59 -37.60 -4.44
N PRO A 67 -17.62 -38.11 -5.13
CA PRO A 67 -18.62 -37.24 -5.78
C PRO A 67 -19.21 -36.20 -4.82
N LEU A 68 -19.40 -36.56 -3.55
CA LEU A 68 -19.86 -35.66 -2.51
C LEU A 68 -18.80 -34.60 -2.16
N GLU A 69 -17.53 -34.97 -1.95
CA GLU A 69 -16.47 -33.99 -1.71
C GLU A 69 -16.29 -33.00 -2.86
N ARG A 70 -16.41 -33.47 -4.12
CA ARG A 70 -16.41 -32.61 -5.31
C ARG A 70 -17.57 -31.63 -5.28
N PHE A 71 -18.79 -32.10 -5.02
CA PHE A 71 -19.97 -31.24 -4.86
C PHE A 71 -19.77 -30.15 -3.78
N LEU A 72 -19.28 -30.52 -2.59
CA LEU A 72 -19.05 -29.58 -1.49
C LEU A 72 -17.99 -28.53 -1.84
N LEU A 73 -16.86 -28.96 -2.43
CA LEU A 73 -15.77 -28.07 -2.81
C LEU A 73 -16.21 -27.08 -3.91
N PHE A 74 -16.84 -27.56 -4.98
CA PHE A 74 -17.28 -26.68 -6.06
C PHE A 74 -18.42 -25.76 -5.64
N SER A 75 -19.30 -26.20 -4.73
CA SER A 75 -20.29 -25.31 -4.11
C SER A 75 -19.62 -24.20 -3.30
N ALA A 76 -18.59 -24.54 -2.50
CA ALA A 76 -17.82 -23.55 -1.75
C ALA A 76 -17.14 -22.52 -2.67
N VAL A 77 -16.57 -22.96 -3.81
CA VAL A 77 -15.96 -22.07 -4.82
C VAL A 77 -16.93 -20.99 -5.29
N TRP A 78 -18.20 -21.31 -5.49
CA TRP A 78 -19.19 -20.35 -5.98
C TRP A 78 -19.72 -19.41 -4.90
N VAL A 79 -19.68 -19.83 -3.64
CA VAL A 79 -20.28 -19.08 -2.53
C VAL A 79 -19.24 -18.30 -1.71
N HIS A 80 -17.95 -18.64 -1.77
CA HIS A 80 -16.96 -18.14 -0.79
C HIS A 80 -16.87 -16.62 -0.64
N ASP A 81 -17.12 -15.86 -1.70
CA ASP A 81 -17.01 -14.40 -1.74
C ASP A 81 -18.36 -13.66 -1.77
N VAL A 82 -19.52 -14.34 -1.69
CA VAL A 82 -20.84 -13.66 -1.75
C VAL A 82 -21.06 -12.67 -0.61
N GLY A 83 -20.40 -12.89 0.54
CA GLY A 83 -20.40 -11.97 1.67
C GLY A 83 -19.73 -10.62 1.40
N MET A 84 -19.11 -10.44 0.23
CA MET A 84 -18.64 -9.15 -0.25
C MET A 84 -19.79 -8.27 -0.80
N ASP A 85 -21.02 -8.77 -0.94
CA ASP A 85 -22.18 -7.98 -1.37
C ASP A 85 -22.67 -7.06 -0.23
N ASP A 86 -22.81 -5.75 -0.50
CA ASP A 86 -23.23 -4.76 0.50
C ASP A 86 -24.55 -5.11 1.20
N LYS A 87 -25.56 -5.62 0.47
CA LYS A 87 -26.87 -5.93 1.07
C LYS A 87 -26.76 -7.13 2.00
N ILE A 88 -26.02 -8.17 1.59
CA ILE A 88 -25.79 -9.35 2.42
C ILE A 88 -24.99 -8.98 3.67
N ALA A 89 -23.94 -8.18 3.53
CA ALA A 89 -23.12 -7.73 4.64
C ALA A 89 -23.90 -6.83 5.62
N GLU A 90 -24.68 -5.89 5.10
CA GLU A 90 -25.54 -5.03 5.90
C GLU A 90 -26.53 -5.85 6.73
N GLU A 91 -27.15 -6.85 6.10
CA GLU A 91 -28.08 -7.74 6.79
C GLU A 91 -27.39 -8.59 7.87
N TYR A 92 -26.22 -9.14 7.57
CA TYR A 92 -25.41 -9.87 8.54
C TYR A 92 -25.11 -9.02 9.77
N PHE A 93 -24.54 -7.82 9.58
CA PHE A 93 -24.15 -6.97 10.70
C PHE A 93 -25.36 -6.49 11.51
N LYS A 94 -26.47 -6.13 10.86
CA LYS A 94 -27.73 -5.81 11.55
C LYS A 94 -28.24 -6.98 12.38
N THR A 95 -28.16 -8.21 11.85
CA THR A 95 -28.63 -9.42 12.54
C THR A 95 -27.73 -9.78 13.72
N MET A 96 -26.40 -9.71 13.55
CA MET A 96 -25.42 -10.21 14.52
C MET A 96 -25.00 -9.15 15.55
N MET A 97 -24.99 -7.87 15.17
CA MET A 97 -24.42 -6.77 15.95
C MET A 97 -25.42 -5.63 16.22
N GLY A 98 -26.59 -5.62 15.58
CA GLY A 98 -27.59 -4.56 15.75
C GLY A 98 -27.32 -3.26 14.98
N GLU A 99 -26.20 -3.17 14.24
CA GLU A 99 -25.80 -2.00 13.45
C GLU A 99 -25.12 -2.43 12.14
N ALA A 100 -25.09 -1.55 11.13
CA ALA A 100 -24.47 -1.85 9.83
C ALA A 100 -22.98 -1.44 9.81
N LEU A 101 -22.09 -2.41 10.01
CA LEU A 101 -20.63 -2.19 10.04
C LEU A 101 -19.96 -2.54 8.70
N LEU A 102 -20.41 -1.92 7.61
CA LEU A 102 -19.95 -2.25 6.25
C LEU A 102 -18.43 -2.14 6.04
N ASP A 103 -17.73 -1.30 6.82
CA ASP A 103 -16.27 -1.18 6.79
C ASP A 103 -15.54 -2.48 7.17
N ARG A 104 -16.16 -3.36 7.98
CA ARG A 104 -15.61 -4.66 8.39
C ARG A 104 -15.88 -5.79 7.39
N LYS A 105 -16.72 -5.55 6.37
CA LYS A 105 -17.17 -6.56 5.41
C LYS A 105 -16.01 -7.33 4.78
N ARG A 106 -14.93 -6.67 4.37
CA ARG A 106 -13.79 -7.33 3.72
C ARG A 106 -13.03 -8.26 4.66
N GLU A 107 -12.89 -7.89 5.92
CA GLU A 107 -12.23 -8.71 6.92
C GLU A 107 -13.09 -9.95 7.22
N GLU A 108 -14.41 -9.78 7.26
CA GLU A 108 -15.36 -10.80 7.68
C GLU A 108 -16.13 -11.51 6.56
N HIS A 109 -15.91 -11.20 5.28
CA HIS A 109 -16.69 -11.76 4.17
C HIS A 109 -16.78 -13.30 4.18
N HIS A 110 -15.73 -14.01 4.61
CA HIS A 110 -15.78 -15.46 4.79
C HIS A 110 -16.81 -15.91 5.84
N TYR A 111 -16.98 -15.17 6.95
CA TYR A 111 -18.05 -15.39 7.93
C TYR A 111 -19.41 -15.01 7.36
N ILE A 112 -19.49 -13.89 6.65
CA ILE A 112 -20.72 -13.39 6.04
C ILE A 112 -21.23 -14.37 4.96
N SER A 113 -20.35 -14.88 4.10
CA SER A 113 -20.63 -15.89 3.07
C SER A 113 -21.12 -17.19 3.69
N ALA A 114 -20.46 -17.67 4.75
CA ALA A 114 -20.88 -18.85 5.49
C ALA A 114 -22.26 -18.67 6.14
N TRP A 115 -22.51 -17.51 6.75
CA TRP A 115 -23.82 -17.16 7.33
C TRP A 115 -24.91 -17.08 6.26
N TYR A 116 -24.65 -16.41 5.15
CA TYR A 116 -25.59 -16.29 4.03
C TYR A 116 -26.01 -17.67 3.52
N LEU A 117 -25.03 -18.56 3.33
CA LEU A 117 -25.30 -19.93 2.94
C LEU A 117 -26.18 -20.65 3.97
N LEU A 118 -25.84 -20.58 5.26
CA LEU A 118 -26.60 -21.23 6.33
C LEU A 118 -28.03 -20.68 6.46
N LYS A 119 -28.24 -19.40 6.16
CA LYS A 119 -29.55 -18.73 6.29
C LYS A 119 -30.45 -18.97 5.07
N TYR A 120 -29.91 -18.97 3.86
CA TYR A 120 -30.68 -19.00 2.61
C TYR A 120 -30.51 -20.28 1.79
N TYR A 121 -30.00 -21.36 2.37
CA TYR A 121 -29.71 -22.58 1.59
C TYR A 121 -30.93 -23.13 0.84
N GLU A 122 -32.14 -23.05 1.39
CA GLU A 122 -33.36 -23.51 0.71
C GLU A 122 -33.65 -22.74 -0.58
N GLU A 123 -33.38 -21.43 -0.58
CA GLU A 123 -33.51 -20.57 -1.76
C GLU A 123 -32.37 -20.82 -2.74
N ILE A 124 -31.14 -20.94 -2.24
CA ILE A 124 -29.94 -21.15 -3.05
C ILE A 124 -30.01 -22.47 -3.83
N PHE A 125 -30.49 -23.54 -3.20
CA PHE A 125 -30.60 -24.87 -3.84
C PHE A 125 -31.98 -25.14 -4.49
N SER A 126 -32.93 -24.21 -4.35
CA SER A 126 -34.35 -24.28 -4.79
C SER A 126 -35.24 -25.24 -4.00
N LYS A 127 -36.54 -24.88 -3.84
CA LYS A 127 -37.59 -25.76 -3.28
C LYS A 127 -37.71 -27.09 -4.05
N PRO A 128 -38.12 -28.18 -3.38
CA PRO A 128 -37.80 -29.54 -3.78
C PRO A 128 -38.41 -29.91 -5.14
N THR A 129 -37.58 -30.34 -6.07
CA THR A 129 -38.04 -31.34 -7.05
C THR A 129 -38.20 -32.67 -6.31
N LYS A 130 -39.03 -33.60 -6.81
CA LYS A 130 -39.20 -34.97 -6.24
C LYS A 130 -37.87 -35.74 -6.02
N ILE A 131 -36.76 -35.26 -6.60
CA ILE A 131 -35.39 -35.77 -6.44
C ILE A 131 -34.76 -35.29 -5.11
N LEU A 132 -35.04 -34.06 -4.67
CA LEU A 132 -34.56 -33.46 -3.43
C LEU A 132 -35.26 -34.00 -2.17
N ASP A 133 -36.46 -34.58 -2.29
CA ASP A 133 -37.16 -35.22 -1.16
C ASP A 133 -36.38 -36.44 -0.60
N LYS A 134 -35.49 -37.06 -1.39
CA LYS A 134 -34.54 -38.09 -0.91
C LYS A 134 -33.22 -37.51 -0.34
N LEU A 135 -32.96 -36.22 -0.54
CA LEU A 135 -31.76 -35.48 -0.09
C LEU A 135 -32.05 -34.51 1.06
N HIS A 136 -33.32 -34.28 1.40
CA HIS A 136 -33.78 -33.18 2.26
C HIS A 136 -33.21 -33.21 3.69
N TYR A 137 -32.87 -34.38 4.24
CA TYR A 137 -32.29 -34.49 5.60
C TYR A 137 -30.77 -34.24 5.64
N ASP A 138 -30.09 -34.29 4.49
CA ASP A 138 -28.64 -34.14 4.41
C ASP A 138 -28.20 -32.79 3.86
N LEU A 139 -29.12 -32.01 3.28
CA LEU A 139 -28.80 -30.70 2.73
C LEU A 139 -28.23 -29.77 3.79
N GLU A 140 -28.81 -29.75 5.00
CA GLU A 140 -28.28 -28.96 6.10
C GLU A 140 -26.85 -29.37 6.48
N ARG A 141 -26.53 -30.67 6.46
CA ARG A 141 -25.16 -31.17 6.71
C ARG A 141 -24.21 -30.74 5.61
N TYR A 142 -24.60 -30.86 4.35
CA TYR A 142 -23.81 -30.39 3.21
C TYR A 142 -23.51 -28.89 3.33
N VAL A 143 -24.53 -28.08 3.63
CA VAL A 143 -24.43 -26.62 3.82
C VAL A 143 -23.46 -26.29 4.95
N ARG A 144 -23.52 -27.00 6.09
CA ARG A 144 -22.57 -26.82 7.20
C ARG A 144 -21.13 -27.14 6.78
N SER A 145 -20.91 -28.24 6.05
CA SER A 145 -19.58 -28.59 5.53
C SER A 145 -19.06 -27.55 4.53
N ILE A 146 -19.91 -27.06 3.61
CA ILE A 146 -19.56 -25.98 2.68
C ILE A 146 -19.20 -24.69 3.45
N ALA A 147 -19.98 -24.32 4.47
CA ALA A 147 -19.72 -23.15 5.31
C ALA A 147 -18.36 -23.25 6.04
N VAL A 148 -17.96 -24.44 6.50
CA VAL A 148 -16.62 -24.67 7.05
C VAL A 148 -15.55 -24.44 5.99
N ILE A 149 -15.71 -25.01 4.79
CA ILE A 149 -14.75 -24.84 3.69
C ILE A 149 -14.58 -23.35 3.35
N ILE A 150 -15.69 -22.60 3.28
CA ILE A 150 -15.68 -21.16 3.04
C ILE A 150 -14.95 -20.42 4.17
N ARG A 151 -15.28 -20.68 5.43
CA ARG A 151 -14.64 -19.98 6.55
C ARG A 151 -13.11 -20.13 6.49
N TYR A 152 -12.63 -21.35 6.27
CA TYR A 152 -11.21 -21.67 6.22
C TYR A 152 -10.56 -21.42 4.85
N HIS A 153 -11.16 -20.69 3.92
CA HIS A 153 -10.43 -20.26 2.72
C HIS A 153 -9.49 -19.07 3.00
N ARG A 154 -9.71 -18.29 4.07
CA ARG A 154 -8.94 -17.06 4.36
C ARG A 154 -7.74 -17.30 5.27
N LYS A 155 -6.65 -16.59 4.99
CA LYS A 155 -5.41 -16.58 5.79
C LYS A 155 -5.59 -16.30 7.28
N ILE A 156 -6.59 -15.48 7.64
CA ILE A 156 -6.87 -15.12 9.03
C ILE A 156 -7.29 -16.33 9.88
N GLU A 157 -7.92 -17.34 9.25
CA GLU A 157 -8.26 -18.60 9.90
C GLU A 157 -7.10 -19.59 9.73
N SER A 158 -6.56 -20.11 10.82
CA SER A 158 -5.54 -21.16 10.75
C SER A 158 -6.14 -22.47 10.26
N LEU A 159 -5.56 -23.08 9.22
CA LEU A 159 -6.00 -24.41 8.76
C LEU A 159 -5.74 -25.51 9.81
N ASP A 160 -4.87 -25.27 10.79
CA ASP A 160 -4.62 -26.23 11.86
C ASP A 160 -5.82 -26.38 12.80
N THR A 161 -6.65 -25.34 12.94
CA THR A 161 -7.89 -25.38 13.72
C THR A 161 -9.10 -25.85 12.92
N CYS A 162 -8.97 -25.99 11.58
CA CYS A 162 -10.02 -26.54 10.72
C CYS A 162 -10.28 -28.02 11.04
N PRO A 163 -11.54 -28.47 11.22
CA PRO A 163 -11.85 -29.89 11.42
C PRO A 163 -11.21 -30.77 10.33
N LYS A 164 -10.54 -31.86 10.72
CA LYS A 164 -9.84 -32.74 9.77
C LYS A 164 -10.83 -33.37 8.81
N THR A 165 -11.89 -33.95 9.36
CA THR A 165 -12.90 -34.71 8.63
C THR A 165 -14.30 -34.44 9.19
N ASP A 166 -15.31 -34.77 8.40
CA ASP A 166 -16.73 -34.84 8.76
C ASP A 166 -17.32 -36.14 8.19
N TYR A 167 -18.51 -36.54 8.66
CA TYR A 167 -19.16 -37.79 8.27
C TYR A 167 -20.59 -37.54 7.80
N ILE A 168 -20.86 -37.81 6.52
CA ILE A 168 -22.19 -37.64 5.92
C ILE A 168 -22.56 -38.91 5.18
N LYS A 169 -23.70 -39.52 5.54
CA LYS A 169 -24.14 -40.83 5.00
C LYS A 169 -23.11 -41.97 5.12
N GLY A 170 -22.23 -41.90 6.12
CA GLY A 170 -21.14 -42.87 6.30
C GLY A 170 -19.92 -42.61 5.39
N GLU A 171 -19.97 -41.61 4.52
CA GLU A 171 -18.80 -41.15 3.75
C GLU A 171 -17.94 -40.20 4.60
N ILE A 172 -16.62 -40.33 4.47
CA ILE A 172 -15.65 -39.44 5.11
C ILE A 172 -15.42 -38.23 4.22
N ILE A 173 -15.68 -37.04 4.74
CA ILE A 173 -15.46 -35.76 4.05
C ILE A 173 -14.21 -35.10 4.62
N ARG A 174 -13.18 -34.89 3.81
CA ARG A 174 -11.90 -34.33 4.27
C ARG A 174 -11.92 -32.80 4.30
N LEU A 175 -12.71 -32.21 5.21
CA LEU A 175 -12.94 -30.75 5.29
C LEU A 175 -11.65 -29.91 5.24
N ARG A 176 -10.61 -30.31 6.00
CA ARG A 176 -9.33 -29.59 6.01
C ARG A 176 -8.62 -29.63 4.66
N LEU A 177 -8.69 -30.75 3.95
CA LEU A 177 -8.12 -30.88 2.60
C LEU A 177 -8.88 -29.98 1.62
N LEU A 178 -10.21 -30.01 1.63
CA LEU A 178 -11.04 -29.19 0.74
C LEU A 178 -10.82 -27.69 0.97
N SER A 179 -10.71 -27.27 2.24
CA SER A 179 -10.38 -25.89 2.63
C SER A 179 -8.99 -25.46 2.14
N ALA A 180 -8.00 -26.36 2.24
CA ALA A 180 -6.65 -26.10 1.75
C ALA A 180 -6.59 -25.97 0.21
N ILE A 181 -7.35 -26.79 -0.52
CA ILE A 181 -7.47 -26.70 -1.98
C ILE A 181 -8.12 -25.38 -2.40
N LEU A 182 -9.24 -24.99 -1.77
CA LEU A 182 -9.91 -23.72 -2.06
C LEU A 182 -9.00 -22.52 -1.75
N ARG A 183 -8.32 -22.52 -0.60
CA ARG A 183 -7.38 -21.46 -0.20
C ARG A 183 -6.28 -21.28 -1.24
N LEU A 184 -5.63 -22.37 -1.65
CA LEU A 184 -4.61 -22.28 -2.69
C LEU A 184 -5.18 -21.79 -4.02
N ALA A 185 -6.35 -22.28 -4.43
CA ALA A 185 -6.96 -21.91 -5.70
C ALA A 185 -7.34 -20.43 -5.77
N ASP A 186 -7.94 -19.85 -4.72
CA ASP A 186 -8.25 -18.41 -4.67
C ASP A 186 -6.97 -17.55 -4.64
N THR A 187 -5.97 -17.95 -3.85
CA THR A 187 -4.67 -17.25 -3.80
C THR A 187 -3.99 -17.16 -5.17
N LEU A 188 -4.16 -18.16 -6.02
CA LEU A 188 -3.53 -18.20 -7.34
C LEU A 188 -4.26 -17.38 -8.40
N HIS A 189 -5.49 -16.93 -8.15
CA HIS A 189 -6.20 -16.04 -9.06
C HIS A 189 -5.69 -14.59 -8.89
N ILE A 190 -4.49 -14.30 -9.41
CA ILE A 190 -3.85 -12.98 -9.31
C ILE A 190 -3.54 -12.35 -10.68
N ASP A 191 -3.96 -13.01 -11.76
CA ASP A 191 -3.70 -12.54 -13.13
C ASP A 191 -4.72 -11.52 -13.64
N SER A 192 -4.47 -11.02 -14.85
CA SER A 192 -5.25 -9.98 -15.52
C SER A 192 -6.72 -10.34 -15.77
N THR A 193 -7.12 -11.60 -15.65
CA THR A 193 -8.54 -11.98 -15.72
C THR A 193 -9.34 -11.57 -14.49
N ARG A 194 -8.67 -11.13 -13.41
CA ARG A 194 -9.32 -10.66 -12.17
C ARG A 194 -9.86 -9.23 -12.25
N VAL A 195 -9.43 -8.41 -13.22
CA VAL A 195 -9.66 -6.96 -13.21
C VAL A 195 -9.91 -6.37 -14.59
N ASP A 196 -10.86 -5.42 -14.67
CA ASP A 196 -10.99 -4.47 -15.77
C ASP A 196 -10.18 -3.18 -15.48
N PRO A 197 -9.17 -2.83 -16.30
CA PRO A 197 -8.39 -1.60 -16.16
C PRO A 197 -9.21 -0.30 -16.17
N ASN A 198 -10.28 -0.25 -16.96
CA ASN A 198 -11.12 0.94 -17.05
C ASN A 198 -11.90 1.15 -15.75
N LEU A 199 -12.40 0.05 -15.16
CA LEU A 199 -13.05 0.08 -13.86
C LEU A 199 -12.08 0.54 -12.77
N TYR A 200 -10.84 0.03 -12.76
CA TYR A 200 -9.83 0.46 -11.79
C TYR A 200 -9.58 1.97 -11.83
N ALA A 201 -9.41 2.56 -13.02
CA ALA A 201 -9.19 4.00 -13.17
C ALA A 201 -10.35 4.83 -12.59
N MET A 202 -11.60 4.35 -12.71
CA MET A 202 -12.79 5.00 -12.15
C MET A 202 -12.87 4.84 -10.63
N VAL A 203 -12.44 3.69 -10.11
CA VAL A 203 -12.61 3.28 -8.71
C VAL A 203 -11.49 3.80 -7.80
N GLN A 204 -10.28 4.03 -8.32
CA GLN A 204 -9.10 4.49 -7.55
C GLN A 204 -9.32 5.74 -6.68
N ILE A 205 -10.37 6.52 -6.97
CA ILE A 205 -10.78 7.74 -6.29
C ILE A 205 -11.59 7.43 -5.02
N ALA A 206 -12.27 6.28 -4.97
CA ALA A 206 -12.90 5.78 -3.76
C ALA A 206 -11.83 5.29 -2.76
N ALA A 207 -12.10 5.44 -1.47
CA ALA A 207 -11.20 5.13 -0.37
C ALA A 207 -10.88 3.63 -0.26
N PHE A 208 -10.07 3.11 -1.18
CA PHE A 208 -9.55 1.76 -1.14
C PHE A 208 -8.71 1.55 0.12
N ASP A 209 -8.98 0.46 0.82
CA ASP A 209 -8.00 -0.09 1.75
C ASP A 209 -6.73 -0.54 0.99
N ARG A 210 -5.61 -0.60 1.71
CA ARG A 210 -4.28 -0.91 1.14
C ARG A 210 -4.24 -2.29 0.48
N ALA A 211 -4.89 -3.28 1.09
CA ALA A 211 -4.85 -4.67 0.63
C ALA A 211 -5.62 -4.82 -0.69
N ALA A 212 -6.80 -4.21 -0.78
CA ALA A 212 -7.59 -4.12 -1.99
C ALA A 212 -6.76 -3.55 -3.13
N ARG A 213 -6.17 -2.36 -2.95
CA ARG A 213 -5.39 -1.71 -4.01
C ARG A 213 -4.20 -2.58 -4.44
N LEU A 214 -3.53 -3.25 -3.51
CA LEU A 214 -2.45 -4.17 -3.84
C LEU A 214 -2.95 -5.38 -4.67
N HIS A 215 -4.09 -5.97 -4.31
CA HIS A 215 -4.68 -7.06 -5.08
C HIS A 215 -5.01 -6.64 -6.52
N TRP A 216 -5.61 -5.46 -6.71
CA TRP A 216 -5.87 -4.91 -8.05
C TRP A 216 -4.58 -4.63 -8.82
N LEU A 217 -3.56 -4.08 -8.15
CA LEU A 217 -2.33 -3.72 -8.83
C LEU A 217 -1.57 -4.94 -9.36
N LYS A 218 -1.57 -6.07 -8.63
CA LYS A 218 -0.91 -7.32 -9.08
C LYS A 218 -1.48 -7.83 -10.41
N SER A 219 -2.80 -7.81 -10.58
CA SER A 219 -3.46 -8.31 -11.79
C SER A 219 -3.13 -7.54 -13.07
N PHE A 220 -2.66 -6.28 -12.99
CA PHE A 220 -2.21 -5.58 -14.19
C PHE A 220 -0.91 -6.12 -14.77
N PHE A 221 -0.09 -6.76 -13.94
CA PHE A 221 1.25 -7.20 -14.34
C PHE A 221 1.31 -8.70 -14.55
N VAL A 222 0.52 -9.47 -13.80
CA VAL A 222 0.49 -10.93 -13.91
C VAL A 222 -0.40 -11.33 -15.07
N SER A 223 0.20 -11.97 -16.08
CA SER A 223 -0.53 -12.44 -17.26
C SER A 223 -0.94 -13.90 -17.18
N ASN A 224 -0.24 -14.70 -16.36
CA ASN A 224 -0.52 -16.12 -16.22
C ASN A 224 0.03 -16.67 -14.91
N VAL A 225 -0.67 -17.65 -14.34
CA VAL A 225 -0.21 -18.48 -13.22
C VAL A 225 -0.32 -19.94 -13.63
N HIS A 226 0.80 -20.67 -13.53
CA HIS A 226 0.88 -22.08 -13.92
C HIS A 226 1.46 -22.92 -12.79
N ILE A 227 0.76 -23.99 -12.41
CA ILE A 227 1.22 -24.96 -11.42
C ILE A 227 1.90 -26.15 -12.10
N ASN A 228 3.10 -26.50 -11.63
CA ASN A 228 3.86 -27.65 -12.11
C ASN A 228 4.19 -28.57 -10.93
N PRO A 229 3.46 -29.69 -10.74
CA PRO A 229 3.69 -30.62 -9.64
C PRO A 229 5.00 -31.40 -9.79
N GLU A 230 5.49 -31.58 -11.02
CA GLU A 230 6.70 -32.38 -11.30
C GLU A 230 7.95 -31.73 -10.72
N THR A 231 8.02 -30.41 -10.89
CA THR A 231 9.10 -29.56 -10.38
C THR A 231 8.71 -28.87 -9.08
N GLN A 232 7.55 -29.22 -8.50
CA GLN A 232 6.97 -28.62 -7.29
C GLN A 232 7.00 -27.07 -7.33
N THR A 233 6.68 -26.51 -8.50
CA THR A 233 6.87 -25.08 -8.81
C THR A 233 5.55 -24.44 -9.24
N ILE A 234 5.24 -23.28 -8.68
CA ILE A 234 4.25 -22.34 -9.19
C ILE A 234 4.99 -21.27 -10.01
N SER A 235 4.71 -21.20 -11.30
CA SER A 235 5.26 -20.20 -12.20
C SER A 235 4.28 -19.05 -12.38
N VAL A 236 4.73 -17.83 -12.16
CA VAL A 236 3.96 -16.60 -12.40
C VAL A 236 4.65 -15.82 -13.50
N THR A 237 3.91 -15.47 -14.55
CA THR A 237 4.42 -14.67 -15.67
C THR A 237 4.03 -13.22 -15.50
N LEU A 238 5.02 -12.33 -15.54
CA LEU A 238 4.84 -10.88 -15.55
C LEU A 238 5.03 -10.36 -16.97
N ASP A 239 4.01 -9.66 -17.48
CA ASP A 239 4.11 -8.97 -18.76
C ASP A 239 4.67 -7.56 -18.54
N LEU A 240 5.81 -7.30 -19.16
CA LEU A 240 6.56 -6.04 -19.01
C LEU A 240 6.73 -5.40 -20.40
N PRO A 241 6.64 -4.07 -20.51
CA PRO A 241 6.97 -3.40 -21.76
C PRO A 241 8.48 -3.48 -22.05
N ASP A 242 8.85 -3.40 -23.33
CA ASP A 242 10.25 -3.28 -23.72
C ASP A 242 10.79 -1.88 -23.39
N HIS A 243 11.28 -1.72 -22.17
CA HIS A 243 11.81 -0.47 -21.65
C HIS A 243 12.96 0.12 -22.47
N ASN A 244 13.72 -0.71 -23.21
CA ASN A 244 14.84 -0.23 -24.02
C ASN A 244 14.38 0.55 -25.26
N LEU A 245 13.20 0.21 -25.82
CA LEU A 245 12.60 0.94 -26.93
C LEU A 245 12.09 2.34 -26.51
N PHE A 246 11.60 2.49 -25.28
CA PHE A 246 11.05 3.76 -24.78
C PHE A 246 12.10 4.73 -24.24
N ALA A 247 13.26 4.24 -23.80
CA ALA A 247 14.39 5.09 -23.39
C ALA A 247 14.86 6.03 -24.52
N GLY A 248 14.69 5.63 -25.78
CA GLY A 248 14.99 6.46 -26.96
C GLY A 248 13.90 7.49 -27.31
N TYR A 249 12.65 7.29 -26.87
CA TYR A 249 11.52 8.16 -27.20
C TYR A 249 11.39 9.40 -26.29
N VAL A 250 11.79 9.29 -25.02
CA VAL A 250 11.79 10.42 -24.06
C VAL A 250 12.76 11.53 -24.49
N GLY A 251 13.71 11.24 -25.39
CA GLY A 251 14.69 12.18 -25.94
C GLY A 251 14.13 13.28 -26.87
N LYS A 252 12.82 13.29 -27.20
CA LYS A 252 12.27 14.28 -28.15
C LYS A 252 11.50 15.46 -27.55
N SER A 253 11.16 15.46 -26.25
CA SER A 253 10.34 16.54 -25.65
C SER A 253 11.06 17.40 -24.59
N ARG A 254 12.20 16.97 -24.08
CA ARG A 254 13.15 17.76 -23.27
C ARG A 254 14.48 17.03 -23.33
N SER A 255 15.58 17.69 -23.68
CA SER A 255 16.91 17.08 -23.75
C SER A 255 17.28 16.44 -22.40
N PRO A 256 17.17 15.12 -22.21
CA PRO A 256 17.63 14.46 -21.01
C PRO A 256 19.16 14.43 -21.12
N THR A 257 19.89 14.70 -20.04
CA THR A 257 21.34 14.52 -20.10
C THR A 257 21.63 13.03 -20.28
N MET A 258 22.72 12.67 -20.97
CA MET A 258 23.11 11.26 -21.21
C MET A 258 23.12 10.43 -19.91
N GLY A 259 23.33 11.04 -18.74
CA GLY A 259 23.27 10.37 -17.43
C GLY A 259 21.86 10.06 -16.89
N ASP A 260 20.78 10.63 -17.44
CA ASP A 260 19.39 10.42 -16.99
C ASP A 260 18.75 9.19 -17.69
N ILE A 261 19.14 8.94 -18.94
CA ILE A 261 18.68 7.82 -19.76
C ILE A 261 19.06 6.47 -19.12
N TRP A 262 20.24 6.38 -18.51
CA TRP A 262 20.70 5.16 -17.82
C TRP A 262 20.11 4.96 -16.41
N LYS A 263 19.50 5.99 -15.80
CA LYS A 263 18.93 5.94 -14.44
C LYS A 263 17.46 5.49 -14.42
N LEU A 264 16.68 5.85 -15.45
CA LEU A 264 15.27 5.47 -15.58
C LEU A 264 15.08 3.93 -15.62
N PRO A 265 15.84 3.17 -16.43
CA PRO A 265 15.74 1.71 -16.50
C PRO A 265 16.09 1.03 -15.17
N LYS A 266 17.11 1.54 -14.46
CA LYS A 266 17.50 1.00 -13.14
C LYS A 266 16.42 1.18 -12.08
N LYS A 267 15.77 2.34 -12.04
CA LYS A 267 14.69 2.61 -11.09
C LYS A 267 13.47 1.72 -11.34
N ILE A 268 13.09 1.55 -12.61
CA ILE A 268 11.97 0.70 -12.99
C ILE A 268 12.27 -0.77 -12.68
N ASP A 269 13.49 -1.24 -12.95
CA ASP A 269 13.91 -2.61 -12.60
C ASP A 269 13.86 -2.87 -11.09
N GLU A 270 14.23 -1.90 -10.26
CA GLU A 270 14.06 -2.01 -8.80
C GLU A 270 12.59 -2.10 -8.38
N GLN A 271 11.70 -1.33 -9.01
CA GLN A 271 10.25 -1.38 -8.73
C GLN A 271 9.65 -2.73 -9.14
N ILE A 272 10.09 -3.28 -10.28
CA ILE A 272 9.69 -4.62 -10.74
C ILE A 272 10.17 -5.68 -9.74
N LYS A 273 11.43 -5.62 -9.28
CA LYS A 273 11.95 -6.55 -8.26
C LYS A 273 11.13 -6.53 -6.97
N ASN A 274 10.68 -5.36 -6.54
CA ASN A 274 9.80 -5.26 -5.37
C ASN A 274 8.46 -5.94 -5.62
N LEU A 275 7.84 -5.73 -6.79
CA LEU A 275 6.61 -6.42 -7.19
C LEU A 275 6.80 -7.94 -7.19
N GLU A 276 7.91 -8.44 -7.75
CA GLU A 276 8.25 -9.87 -7.74
C GLU A 276 8.33 -10.42 -6.33
N TYR A 277 8.99 -9.70 -5.42
CA TYR A 277 9.10 -10.10 -4.01
C TYR A 277 7.74 -10.20 -3.33
N ILE A 278 6.86 -9.21 -3.56
CA ILE A 278 5.50 -9.17 -2.97
C ILE A 278 4.67 -10.36 -3.45
N ILE A 279 4.60 -10.58 -4.77
CA ILE A 279 3.87 -11.71 -5.34
C ILE A 279 4.42 -13.03 -4.81
N ASN A 280 5.75 -13.16 -4.74
CA ASN A 280 6.40 -14.36 -4.23
C ASN A 280 6.06 -14.61 -2.76
N SER A 281 6.12 -13.57 -1.92
CA SER A 281 5.79 -13.63 -0.49
C SER A 281 4.32 -14.02 -0.29
N ASP A 282 3.40 -13.36 -0.98
CA ASP A 282 1.95 -13.59 -0.83
C ASP A 282 1.58 -15.05 -1.12
N ILE A 283 2.11 -15.63 -2.20
CA ILE A 283 1.87 -17.03 -2.56
C ILE A 283 2.57 -17.98 -1.59
N LYS A 284 3.83 -17.71 -1.21
CA LYS A 284 4.59 -18.57 -0.29
C LYS A 284 3.91 -18.73 1.06
N GLU A 285 3.29 -17.68 1.57
CA GLU A 285 2.56 -17.74 2.85
C GLU A 285 1.45 -18.81 2.82
N ASP A 286 0.62 -18.84 1.78
CA ASP A 286 -0.42 -19.87 1.65
C ASP A 286 0.17 -21.24 1.38
N LEU A 287 1.26 -21.32 0.59
CA LEU A 287 1.95 -22.58 0.34
C LEU A 287 2.46 -23.23 1.62
N VAL A 288 2.99 -22.46 2.57
CA VAL A 288 3.44 -23.01 3.86
C VAL A 288 2.28 -23.66 4.61
N ALA A 289 1.12 -22.98 4.69
CA ALA A 289 -0.06 -23.50 5.37
C ALA A 289 -0.64 -24.74 4.66
N VAL A 290 -0.70 -24.72 3.33
CA VAL A 290 -1.31 -25.77 2.51
C VAL A 290 -0.41 -27.00 2.37
N ASN A 291 0.91 -26.85 2.21
CA ASN A 291 1.83 -27.96 1.97
C ASN A 291 1.86 -28.98 3.11
N LYS A 292 1.69 -28.54 4.36
CA LYS A 292 1.56 -29.45 5.51
C LYS A 292 0.40 -30.42 5.30
N ILE A 293 -0.76 -29.89 4.93
CA ILE A 293 -1.99 -30.67 4.70
C ILE A 293 -1.86 -31.51 3.45
N PHE A 294 -1.31 -30.96 2.38
CA PHE A 294 -1.08 -31.72 1.15
C PHE A 294 -0.17 -32.91 1.39
N THR A 295 0.87 -32.75 2.21
CA THR A 295 1.75 -33.86 2.63
C THR A 295 0.96 -34.94 3.39
N ASP A 296 0.14 -34.55 4.38
CA ASP A 296 -0.67 -35.48 5.17
C ASP A 296 -1.61 -36.33 4.29
N TYR A 297 -2.16 -35.72 3.24
CA TYR A 297 -3.05 -36.40 2.31
C TYR A 297 -2.33 -37.06 1.13
N LYS A 298 -1.01 -36.91 1.00
CA LYS A 298 -0.17 -37.34 -0.14
C LYS A 298 -0.41 -36.58 -1.46
N MET A 299 -1.00 -35.39 -1.42
CA MET A 299 -1.18 -34.50 -2.56
C MET A 299 0.16 -33.92 -3.04
N PRO A 300 0.29 -33.50 -4.31
CA PRO A 300 1.47 -32.78 -4.78
C PRO A 300 1.69 -31.48 -4.00
N THR A 301 2.87 -31.32 -3.40
CA THR A 301 3.28 -30.10 -2.71
C THR A 301 4.03 -29.14 -3.63
N TYR A 302 3.96 -27.85 -3.36
CA TYR A 302 4.65 -26.82 -4.15
C TYR A 302 5.56 -25.99 -3.24
N VAL A 303 6.88 -26.06 -3.49
CA VAL A 303 7.89 -25.42 -2.62
C VAL A 303 8.54 -24.21 -3.26
N ARG A 304 8.43 -24.06 -4.59
CA ARG A 304 9.04 -22.95 -5.34
C ARG A 304 7.99 -22.07 -6.00
N VAL A 305 8.17 -20.75 -5.85
CA VAL A 305 7.48 -19.75 -6.67
C VAL A 305 8.50 -19.14 -7.61
N LYS A 306 8.34 -19.37 -8.92
CA LYS A 306 9.21 -18.84 -9.97
C LYS A 306 8.51 -17.70 -10.68
N ILE A 307 9.04 -16.50 -10.56
CA ILE A 307 8.56 -15.35 -11.34
C ILE A 307 9.33 -15.30 -12.66
N GLN A 308 8.60 -15.22 -13.77
CA GLN A 308 9.14 -15.12 -15.12
C GLN A 308 8.76 -13.77 -15.71
N ARG A 309 9.72 -13.06 -16.30
CA ARG A 309 9.48 -11.81 -16.99
C ARG A 309 9.29 -12.09 -18.48
N ARG A 310 8.18 -11.65 -19.04
CA ARG A 310 7.90 -11.69 -20.48
C ARG A 310 7.86 -10.26 -21.00
N VAL A 311 8.77 -9.93 -21.91
CA VAL A 311 8.73 -8.64 -22.59
C VAL A 311 7.67 -8.70 -23.68
N VAL A 312 6.71 -7.78 -23.64
CA VAL A 312 5.63 -7.68 -24.62
C VAL A 312 5.95 -6.56 -25.60
N PRO A 313 6.19 -6.88 -26.88
CA PRO A 313 6.45 -5.87 -27.91
C PRO A 313 5.17 -5.09 -28.25
N GLY A 314 5.34 -3.85 -28.73
CA GLY A 314 4.23 -3.06 -29.27
C GLY A 314 3.39 -2.30 -28.25
N PHE A 315 3.89 -2.07 -27.03
CA PHE A 315 3.26 -1.11 -26.12
C PHE A 315 3.15 0.27 -26.79
N SER A 316 2.00 0.92 -26.67
CA SER A 316 1.91 2.34 -27.01
C SER A 316 2.66 3.18 -25.97
N ILE A 317 3.03 4.41 -26.31
CA ILE A 317 3.63 5.36 -25.35
C ILE A 317 2.68 5.59 -24.16
N ASP A 318 1.37 5.62 -24.41
CA ASP A 318 0.36 5.77 -23.36
C ASP A 318 0.31 4.56 -22.43
N ALA A 319 0.31 3.34 -22.98
CA ALA A 319 0.36 2.10 -22.20
C ALA A 319 1.65 1.99 -21.38
N TYR A 320 2.78 2.45 -21.93
CA TYR A 320 4.04 2.54 -21.19
C TYR A 320 3.95 3.51 -20.00
N ASN A 321 3.40 4.70 -20.23
CA ASN A 321 3.22 5.70 -19.18
C ASN A 321 2.26 5.20 -18.09
N GLU A 322 1.21 4.48 -18.47
CA GLU A 322 0.29 3.81 -17.55
C GLU A 322 1.00 2.74 -16.73
N PHE A 323 1.78 1.86 -17.37
CA PHE A 323 2.60 0.85 -16.69
C PHE A 323 3.54 1.47 -15.64
N VAL A 324 4.26 2.54 -16.00
CA VAL A 324 5.15 3.25 -15.07
C VAL A 324 4.35 3.90 -13.93
N SER A 325 3.15 4.41 -14.21
CA SER A 325 2.23 4.95 -13.19
C SER A 325 1.83 3.87 -12.20
N LEU A 326 1.39 2.69 -12.66
CA LEU A 326 0.99 1.57 -11.81
C LEU A 326 2.14 1.04 -10.95
N LEU A 327 3.36 0.96 -11.48
CA LEU A 327 4.55 0.62 -10.69
C LEU A 327 4.90 1.68 -9.64
N SER A 328 4.73 2.96 -9.98
CA SER A 328 4.87 4.06 -9.02
C SER A 328 3.81 3.96 -7.92
N GLU A 329 2.56 3.59 -8.25
CA GLU A 329 1.49 3.36 -7.28
C GLU A 329 1.80 2.24 -6.30
N LEU A 330 2.30 1.11 -6.80
CA LEU A 330 2.80 0.02 -5.97
C LEU A 330 3.89 0.53 -5.02
N ASP A 331 4.95 1.15 -5.53
CA ASP A 331 6.06 1.68 -4.70
C ASP A 331 5.59 2.73 -3.66
N MET A 332 4.46 3.40 -3.90
CA MET A 332 3.83 4.29 -2.92
C MET A 332 3.07 3.55 -1.82
N LEU A 333 2.40 2.42 -2.12
CA LEU A 333 1.73 1.60 -1.12
C LEU A 333 2.70 1.02 -0.08
N PHE A 334 3.94 0.77 -0.49
CA PHE A 334 4.99 0.19 0.37
C PHE A 334 5.87 1.23 1.08
N SER A 335 5.80 2.51 0.71
CA SER A 335 6.67 3.53 1.32
C SER A 335 5.91 4.82 1.68
N PRO A 336 5.46 4.96 2.94
CA PRO A 336 4.45 5.93 3.33
C PRO A 336 5.01 7.30 3.78
N TYR A 337 6.13 7.77 3.23
CA TYR A 337 6.72 9.08 3.56
C TYR A 337 6.06 10.25 2.80
N THR A 338 6.12 11.43 3.41
CA THR A 338 5.34 12.64 3.13
C THR A 338 5.38 13.12 1.67
N SER A 339 6.54 13.06 1.03
CA SER A 339 6.67 13.48 -0.38
C SER A 339 5.92 12.57 -1.36
N LYS A 340 5.73 11.28 -1.03
CA LYS A 340 4.91 10.36 -1.84
C LYS A 340 3.42 10.63 -1.71
N VAL A 341 2.94 11.01 -0.52
CA VAL A 341 1.54 11.40 -0.29
C VAL A 341 1.17 12.63 -1.10
N ILE A 342 2.04 13.66 -1.10
CA ILE A 342 1.83 14.86 -1.93
C ILE A 342 1.83 14.48 -3.41
N LYS A 343 2.82 13.71 -3.88
CA LYS A 343 2.90 13.28 -5.28
C LYS A 343 1.63 12.56 -5.74
N ARG A 344 1.09 11.66 -4.91
CA ARG A 344 -0.18 10.97 -5.20
C ARG A 344 -1.35 11.94 -5.31
N ALA A 345 -1.47 12.90 -4.39
CA ALA A 345 -2.52 13.91 -4.46
C ALA A 345 -2.44 14.68 -5.80
N LEU A 346 -1.24 15.07 -6.24
CA LEU A 346 -1.04 15.75 -7.52
C LEU A 346 -1.34 14.86 -8.73
N GLU A 347 -0.98 13.57 -8.69
CA GLU A 347 -1.34 12.60 -9.73
C GLU A 347 -2.86 12.41 -9.84
N CYS A 348 -3.58 12.36 -8.71
CA CYS A 348 -5.04 12.32 -8.68
C CYS A 348 -5.66 13.58 -9.31
N LEU A 349 -5.07 14.76 -9.14
CA LEU A 349 -5.55 15.97 -9.83
C LEU A 349 -5.34 15.90 -11.35
N ARG A 350 -4.25 15.27 -11.80
CA ARG A 350 -3.95 15.10 -13.23
C ARG A 350 -4.84 14.07 -13.90
N SER A 351 -5.29 13.03 -13.20
CA SER A 351 -6.17 12.02 -13.81
C SER A 351 -7.48 12.62 -14.31
N PHE A 352 -7.96 13.71 -13.72
CA PHE A 352 -9.13 14.45 -14.21
C PHE A 352 -8.93 14.98 -15.64
N GLN A 353 -7.71 15.26 -16.09
CA GLN A 353 -7.46 15.68 -17.48
C GLN A 353 -7.56 14.54 -18.49
N LYS A 354 -7.48 13.29 -18.04
CA LYS A 354 -7.48 12.10 -18.92
C LYS A 354 -8.88 11.56 -19.21
N HIS A 355 -9.88 11.98 -18.44
CA HIS A 355 -11.25 11.52 -18.58
C HIS A 355 -12.13 12.60 -19.23
N ASP A 356 -13.07 12.19 -20.08
CA ASP A 356 -14.07 13.11 -20.63
C ASP A 356 -15.30 13.17 -19.70
N PHE A 357 -15.51 14.33 -19.09
CA PHE A 357 -16.66 14.60 -18.23
C PHE A 357 -17.68 15.54 -18.88
N LYS A 358 -17.51 15.95 -20.15
CA LYS A 358 -18.37 16.96 -20.80
C LYS A 358 -19.87 16.64 -20.69
N ASN A 359 -20.22 15.35 -20.77
CA ASN A 359 -21.59 14.86 -20.67
C ASN A 359 -21.88 14.09 -19.36
N ARG A 360 -20.98 14.16 -18.36
CA ARG A 360 -21.02 13.37 -17.12
C ARG A 360 -20.77 14.26 -15.90
N ILE A 361 -21.56 15.32 -15.78
CA ILE A 361 -21.44 16.38 -14.77
C ILE A 361 -21.47 15.82 -13.35
N GLU A 362 -22.47 15.00 -13.06
CA GLU A 362 -22.66 14.40 -11.74
C GLU A 362 -21.48 13.51 -11.35
N ASN A 363 -20.89 12.80 -12.32
CA ASN A 363 -19.70 11.98 -12.09
C ASN A 363 -18.49 12.84 -11.71
N PHE A 364 -18.26 13.97 -12.40
CA PHE A 364 -17.17 14.89 -12.06
C PHE A 364 -17.34 15.47 -10.65
N GLN A 365 -18.54 15.95 -10.30
CA GLN A 365 -18.82 16.46 -8.96
C GLN A 365 -18.68 15.37 -7.88
N SER A 366 -19.15 14.16 -8.18
CA SER A 366 -19.03 13.01 -7.28
C SER A 366 -17.56 12.65 -7.03
N GLN A 367 -16.74 12.59 -8.09
CA GLN A 367 -15.32 12.30 -7.96
C GLN A 367 -14.56 13.39 -7.18
N LEU A 368 -14.89 14.66 -7.36
CA LEU A 368 -14.32 15.74 -6.54
C LEU A 368 -14.68 15.59 -5.06
N ARG A 369 -15.94 15.25 -4.74
CA ARG A 369 -16.37 14.99 -3.36
C ARG A 369 -15.62 13.80 -2.76
N GLN A 370 -15.53 12.68 -3.48
CA GLN A 370 -14.81 11.50 -3.03
C GLN A 370 -13.32 11.79 -2.77
N MET A 371 -12.67 12.59 -3.62
CA MET A 371 -11.28 13.00 -3.42
C MET A 371 -11.11 13.82 -2.13
N LEU A 372 -12.00 14.79 -1.87
CA LEU A 372 -11.94 15.59 -0.64
C LEU A 372 -12.11 14.71 0.60
N VAL A 373 -13.09 13.80 0.59
CA VAL A 373 -13.29 12.81 1.66
C VAL A 373 -12.02 11.98 1.88
N TYR A 374 -11.38 11.50 0.80
CA TYR A 374 -10.13 10.75 0.88
C TYR A 374 -8.99 11.56 1.48
N PHE A 375 -8.83 12.84 1.10
CA PHE A 375 -7.81 13.71 1.70
C PHE A 375 -8.09 13.98 3.18
N ASP A 376 -9.35 14.18 3.55
CA ASP A 376 -9.76 14.41 4.94
C ASP A 376 -9.49 13.17 5.81
N GLN A 377 -9.75 11.96 5.31
CA GLN A 377 -9.39 10.70 5.98
C GLN A 377 -7.88 10.57 6.21
N ILE A 378 -7.06 10.95 5.23
CA ILE A 378 -5.59 10.94 5.40
C ILE A 378 -5.19 11.98 6.45
N LEU A 379 -5.73 13.21 6.38
CA LEU A 379 -5.39 14.31 7.27
C LEU A 379 -5.84 14.07 8.72
N ALA A 380 -6.97 13.38 8.92
CA ALA A 380 -7.41 12.94 10.25
C ALA A 380 -6.36 12.04 10.91
N LYS A 381 -5.74 11.16 10.11
CA LYS A 381 -4.64 10.28 10.56
C LYS A 381 -3.29 10.98 10.55
N ARG A 382 -3.08 12.06 9.79
CA ARG A 382 -1.80 12.78 9.58
C ARG A 382 -1.96 14.29 9.78
N PRO A 383 -2.26 14.75 11.00
CA PRO A 383 -2.61 16.14 11.28
C PRO A 383 -1.54 17.15 10.86
N CYS A 384 -0.25 16.81 11.02
CA CYS A 384 0.86 17.72 10.70
C CYS A 384 1.22 17.79 9.20
N HIS A 385 0.50 17.08 8.33
CA HIS A 385 0.81 17.01 6.91
C HIS A 385 0.32 18.23 6.11
N LEU A 386 0.94 19.38 6.36
CA LEU A 386 0.46 20.67 5.88
C LEU A 386 0.44 20.81 4.35
N GLY A 387 1.37 20.20 3.64
CA GLY A 387 1.37 20.22 2.17
C GLY A 387 0.13 19.56 1.55
N LEU A 388 -0.39 18.49 2.16
CA LEU A 388 -1.64 17.85 1.69
C LEU A 388 -2.85 18.69 2.04
N ARG A 389 -2.87 19.31 3.22
CA ARG A 389 -3.94 20.23 3.63
C ARG A 389 -4.11 21.37 2.64
N LYS A 390 -3.00 22.03 2.27
CA LYS A 390 -3.03 23.09 1.25
C LYS A 390 -3.54 22.60 -0.12
N ILE A 391 -3.20 21.38 -0.53
CA ILE A 391 -3.75 20.79 -1.76
C ILE A 391 -5.27 20.56 -1.62
N ARG A 392 -5.71 19.96 -0.52
CA ARG A 392 -7.13 19.74 -0.20
C ARG A 392 -7.92 21.05 -0.21
N ASP A 393 -7.38 22.11 0.39
CA ASP A 393 -8.03 23.43 0.43
C ASP A 393 -8.17 24.06 -0.97
N LEU A 394 -7.19 23.85 -1.86
CA LEU A 394 -7.28 24.28 -3.26
C LEU A 394 -8.36 23.49 -4.03
N VAL A 395 -8.48 22.20 -3.78
CA VAL A 395 -9.52 21.35 -4.41
C VAL A 395 -10.91 21.72 -3.90
N GLU A 396 -11.05 22.01 -2.61
CA GLU A 396 -12.32 22.48 -2.03
C GLU A 396 -12.73 23.82 -2.64
N LEU A 397 -11.78 24.74 -2.83
CA LEU A 397 -12.05 26.01 -3.51
C LEU A 397 -12.55 25.77 -4.94
N VAL A 398 -11.91 24.87 -5.69
CA VAL A 398 -12.36 24.47 -7.03
C VAL A 398 -13.78 23.91 -7.01
N GLN A 399 -14.09 23.00 -6.07
CA GLN A 399 -15.43 22.43 -5.95
C GLN A 399 -16.48 23.49 -5.60
N ARG A 400 -16.15 24.41 -4.68
CA ARG A 400 -17.05 25.50 -4.28
C ARG A 400 -17.33 26.43 -5.45
N ASP A 401 -16.30 26.82 -6.21
CA ASP A 401 -16.44 27.67 -7.39
C ASP A 401 -17.28 26.98 -8.47
N LEU A 402 -17.05 25.68 -8.71
CA LEU A 402 -17.85 24.89 -9.64
C LEU A 402 -19.32 24.88 -9.23
N ASN A 403 -19.63 24.55 -7.97
CA ASN A 403 -21.00 24.48 -7.48
C ASN A 403 -21.72 25.83 -7.56
N ARG A 404 -20.98 26.94 -7.47
CA ARG A 404 -21.52 28.29 -7.65
C ARG A 404 -21.81 28.59 -9.13
N CYS A 405 -20.91 28.24 -10.04
CA CYS A 405 -21.03 28.61 -11.46
C CYS A 405 -21.94 27.68 -12.27
N LEU A 406 -21.98 26.39 -11.91
CA LEU A 406 -22.64 25.33 -12.68
C LEU A 406 -24.15 25.57 -12.92
N PRO A 407 -24.97 25.98 -11.93
CA PRO A 407 -26.41 26.12 -12.12
C PRO A 407 -26.82 27.17 -13.17
N SER A 408 -25.97 28.18 -13.39
CA SER A 408 -26.24 29.33 -14.24
C SER A 408 -25.43 29.35 -15.53
N HIS A 409 -24.60 28.33 -15.80
CA HIS A 409 -23.70 28.34 -16.95
C HIS A 409 -24.39 27.85 -18.23
N PRO A 410 -24.31 28.59 -19.36
CA PRO A 410 -24.99 28.23 -20.60
C PRO A 410 -24.44 26.95 -21.24
N ASN A 411 -23.18 26.60 -20.98
CA ASN A 411 -22.55 25.37 -21.44
C ASN A 411 -21.84 24.63 -20.29
N PRO A 412 -22.54 23.78 -19.53
CA PRO A 412 -21.98 23.08 -18.37
C PRO A 412 -20.79 22.16 -18.72
N GLY A 413 -20.79 21.57 -19.91
CA GLY A 413 -19.70 20.68 -20.36
C GLY A 413 -18.39 21.44 -20.59
N GLU A 414 -18.45 22.63 -21.19
CA GLU A 414 -17.28 23.50 -21.34
C GLU A 414 -16.78 24.02 -20.00
N LEU A 415 -17.69 24.38 -19.09
CA LEU A 415 -17.34 24.78 -17.73
C LEU A 415 -16.54 23.68 -17.04
N ILE A 416 -17.01 22.43 -17.08
CA ILE A 416 -16.29 21.30 -16.50
C ILE A 416 -14.92 21.12 -17.14
N GLY A 417 -14.82 21.20 -18.48
CA GLY A 417 -13.55 21.16 -19.19
C GLY A 417 -12.54 22.21 -18.66
N SER A 418 -13.01 23.43 -18.38
CA SER A 418 -12.17 24.48 -17.80
C SER A 418 -11.69 24.14 -16.38
N PHE A 419 -12.56 23.57 -15.54
CA PHE A 419 -12.21 23.13 -14.19
C PHE A 419 -11.28 21.91 -14.19
N GLN A 420 -11.44 20.97 -15.13
CA GLN A 420 -10.50 19.86 -15.34
C GLN A 420 -9.10 20.37 -15.69
N ALA A 421 -9.01 21.32 -16.64
CA ALA A 421 -7.76 21.94 -17.02
C ALA A 421 -7.09 22.63 -15.82
N LYS A 422 -7.90 23.35 -15.03
CA LYS A 422 -7.47 24.05 -13.80
C LYS A 422 -6.87 23.10 -12.75
N LEU A 423 -7.50 21.96 -12.48
CA LEU A 423 -6.97 20.96 -11.54
C LEU A 423 -5.59 20.44 -11.97
N GLY A 424 -5.39 20.16 -13.25
CA GLY A 424 -4.07 19.74 -13.75
C GLY A 424 -3.03 20.86 -13.76
N GLN A 425 -3.42 22.12 -14.01
CA GLN A 425 -2.53 23.28 -13.86
C GLN A 425 -2.05 23.45 -12.42
N ILE A 426 -2.95 23.32 -11.42
CA ILE A 426 -2.59 23.32 -9.99
C ILE A 426 -1.54 22.25 -9.71
N ALA A 427 -1.80 21.02 -10.17
CA ALA A 427 -0.90 19.90 -9.94
C ALA A 427 0.52 20.21 -10.43
N ASN A 428 0.63 20.77 -11.64
CA ASN A 428 1.90 21.12 -12.26
C ASN A 428 2.60 22.29 -11.56
N LEU A 429 1.87 23.34 -11.18
CA LEU A 429 2.44 24.48 -10.45
C LEU A 429 3.03 24.07 -9.10
N ILE A 430 2.30 23.24 -8.34
CA ILE A 430 2.76 22.76 -7.03
C ILE A 430 3.98 21.85 -7.20
N GLU A 431 3.95 20.88 -8.12
CA GLU A 431 5.10 19.98 -8.32
C GLU A 431 6.35 20.74 -8.75
N ASN A 432 6.23 21.64 -9.74
CA ASN A 432 7.34 22.46 -10.21
C ASN A 432 7.92 23.35 -9.11
N SER A 433 7.04 23.96 -8.29
CA SER A 433 7.46 24.77 -7.14
C SER A 433 8.23 23.93 -6.12
N MET A 434 7.71 22.74 -5.78
CA MET A 434 8.36 21.85 -4.82
C MET A 434 9.69 21.30 -5.31
N ASP A 435 9.80 20.95 -6.59
CA ASP A 435 11.06 20.45 -7.15
C ASP A 435 12.10 21.55 -7.30
N SER A 436 11.68 22.76 -7.71
CA SER A 436 12.54 23.95 -7.68
C SER A 436 13.06 24.23 -6.27
N ALA A 437 12.19 24.15 -5.26
CA ALA A 437 12.55 24.32 -3.86
C ALA A 437 13.60 23.30 -3.40
N LYS A 438 13.39 22.00 -3.70
CA LYS A 438 14.35 20.94 -3.37
C LYS A 438 15.71 21.17 -4.01
N GLU A 439 15.77 21.62 -5.27
CA GLU A 439 17.04 21.91 -5.94
C GLU A 439 17.76 23.11 -5.31
N LYS A 440 17.04 24.19 -4.98
CA LYS A 440 17.60 25.35 -4.28
C LYS A 440 18.17 24.97 -2.92
N ILE A 441 17.42 24.22 -2.12
CA ILE A 441 17.86 23.73 -0.81
C ILE A 441 19.07 22.81 -0.95
N ALA A 442 19.03 21.83 -1.87
CA ALA A 442 20.16 20.95 -2.13
C ALA A 442 21.40 21.71 -2.62
N GLY A 443 21.21 22.84 -3.32
CA GLY A 443 22.28 23.75 -3.71
C GLY A 443 23.12 24.26 -2.53
N LYS A 444 22.49 24.43 -1.36
CA LYS A 444 23.07 24.87 -0.09
C LYS A 444 23.72 23.73 0.74
N CYS A 445 24.00 22.57 0.14
CA CYS A 445 24.43 21.38 0.87
C CYS A 445 25.64 21.57 1.79
N LYS A 446 26.65 22.35 1.38
CA LYS A 446 27.84 22.64 2.20
C LYS A 446 27.50 23.41 3.47
N GLU A 447 26.67 24.43 3.32
CA GLU A 447 26.23 25.29 4.41
C GLU A 447 25.36 24.52 5.41
N VAL A 448 24.44 23.71 4.88
CA VAL A 448 23.55 22.87 5.69
C VAL A 448 24.36 21.83 6.47
N ILE A 449 25.25 21.08 5.82
CA ILE A 449 26.01 20.02 6.51
C ILE A 449 27.06 20.63 7.43
N GLY A 450 27.71 21.72 7.02
CA GLY A 450 28.90 22.28 7.65
C GLY A 450 30.17 21.63 7.13
N GLU A 451 31.21 22.42 6.88
CA GLU A 451 32.48 21.92 6.34
C GLU A 451 33.20 21.01 7.35
N GLU A 452 33.11 21.37 8.64
CA GLU A 452 33.73 20.67 9.76
C GLU A 452 32.98 19.42 10.23
N ALA A 453 31.77 19.18 9.74
CA ALA A 453 30.97 18.04 10.17
C ALA A 453 31.61 16.75 9.66
N GLU A 454 31.91 15.81 10.55
CA GLU A 454 32.43 14.47 10.25
C GLU A 454 31.34 13.41 10.31
N SER A 455 30.29 13.65 11.10
CA SER A 455 29.20 12.70 11.30
C SER A 455 27.83 13.33 11.07
N ILE A 456 26.93 12.56 10.46
CA ILE A 456 25.53 12.95 10.22
C ILE A 456 24.62 11.90 10.85
N PHE A 457 23.66 12.36 11.65
CA PHE A 457 22.61 11.54 12.22
C PHE A 457 21.27 11.78 11.52
N LEU A 458 20.61 10.68 11.16
CA LEU A 458 19.36 10.69 10.43
C LEU A 458 18.33 9.80 11.15
N PHE A 459 17.08 10.24 11.18
CA PHE A 459 15.96 9.48 11.74
C PHE A 459 14.73 9.63 10.83
N GLY A 460 13.93 8.57 10.71
CA GLY A 460 12.81 8.51 9.77
C GLY A 460 13.29 8.42 8.31
N TYR A 461 12.56 9.06 7.38
CA TYR A 461 12.96 9.14 5.98
C TYR A 461 12.62 10.51 5.39
N SER A 462 13.60 11.15 4.74
CA SER A 462 13.42 12.46 4.10
C SER A 462 14.04 12.49 2.71
N SER A 463 13.20 12.60 1.67
CA SER A 463 13.68 12.75 0.29
C SER A 463 14.39 14.09 0.06
N THR A 464 14.06 15.13 0.82
CA THR A 464 14.73 16.44 0.74
C THR A 464 16.16 16.34 1.24
N VAL A 465 16.38 15.69 2.39
CA VAL A 465 17.73 15.43 2.90
C VAL A 465 18.49 14.48 1.98
N LEU A 466 17.84 13.43 1.45
CA LEU A 466 18.48 12.52 0.49
C LEU A 466 18.97 13.28 -0.77
N LYS A 467 18.16 14.20 -1.30
CA LYS A 467 18.54 15.05 -2.43
C LYS A 467 19.72 15.96 -2.08
N LEU A 468 19.73 16.51 -0.87
CA LEU A 468 20.82 17.34 -0.35
C LEU A 468 22.14 16.55 -0.23
N LEU A 469 22.10 15.34 0.34
CA LEU A 469 23.26 14.44 0.39
C LEU A 469 23.72 14.03 -1.01
N GLY A 470 22.79 13.78 -1.93
CA GLY A 470 23.12 13.50 -3.33
C GLY A 470 23.85 14.66 -4.00
N LYS A 471 23.43 15.91 -3.75
CA LYS A 471 24.13 17.10 -4.25
C LYS A 471 25.50 17.27 -3.60
N MET A 472 25.62 16.99 -2.31
CA MET A 472 26.91 16.99 -1.59
C MET A 472 27.88 15.97 -2.20
N ALA A 473 27.44 14.74 -2.44
CA ALA A 473 28.26 13.69 -3.03
C ALA A 473 28.80 14.04 -4.43
N VAL A 474 28.06 14.87 -5.18
CA VAL A 474 28.47 15.37 -6.50
C VAL A 474 29.42 16.57 -6.38
N LYS A 475 29.08 17.58 -5.56
CA LYS A 475 29.88 18.80 -5.40
C LYS A 475 31.19 18.54 -4.64
N GLU A 476 31.17 17.62 -3.69
CA GLU A 476 32.29 17.28 -2.81
C GLU A 476 32.50 15.76 -2.79
N PRO A 477 33.09 15.17 -3.84
CA PRO A 477 33.25 13.71 -3.95
C PRO A 477 33.96 13.07 -2.76
N HIS A 478 34.91 13.78 -2.12
CA HIS A 478 35.63 13.34 -0.93
C HIS A 478 34.71 13.15 0.30
N ALA A 479 33.57 13.84 0.35
CA ALA A 479 32.60 13.71 1.43
C ALA A 479 32.06 12.27 1.54
N ARG A 480 32.03 11.51 0.43
CA ARG A 480 31.58 10.09 0.42
C ARG A 480 32.45 9.16 1.26
N ASN A 481 33.73 9.50 1.41
CA ASN A 481 34.68 8.73 2.21
C ASN A 481 34.87 9.32 3.62
N ARG A 482 34.72 10.65 3.73
CA ARG A 482 34.93 11.41 4.96
C ARG A 482 33.76 11.27 5.93
N LEU A 483 32.53 11.48 5.46
CA LEU A 483 31.35 11.57 6.33
C LEU A 483 30.91 10.18 6.82
N LYS A 484 30.74 10.06 8.15
CA LYS A 484 30.09 8.94 8.83
C LYS A 484 28.59 9.23 8.91
N ILE A 485 27.74 8.42 8.27
CA ILE A 485 26.29 8.62 8.29
C ILE A 485 25.65 7.54 9.16
N PHE A 486 25.09 7.95 10.29
CA PHE A 486 24.37 7.11 11.22
C PHE A 486 22.87 7.27 10.99
N VAL A 487 22.22 6.17 10.61
CA VAL A 487 20.78 6.10 10.39
C VAL A 487 20.16 5.34 11.55
N LEU A 488 19.34 6.03 12.34
CA LEU A 488 18.54 5.40 13.38
C LEU A 488 17.39 4.64 12.70
N GLU A 489 17.13 3.41 13.13
CA GLU A 489 16.22 2.50 12.44
C GLU A 489 14.76 2.98 12.35
N CYS A 490 14.31 3.88 13.24
CA CYS A 490 12.93 4.34 13.32
C CYS A 490 11.96 3.17 13.56
N SER A 491 12.17 2.46 14.66
CA SER A 491 11.48 1.23 15.07
C SER A 491 9.95 1.33 15.02
N GLY A 492 9.38 2.46 15.42
CA GLY A 492 7.93 2.68 15.36
C GLY A 492 7.36 2.74 13.93
N LYS A 493 8.21 2.87 12.90
CA LYS A 493 7.81 2.96 11.47
C LYS A 493 8.24 1.75 10.66
N ARG A 494 8.04 0.57 11.22
CA ARG A 494 8.15 -0.70 10.49
C ARG A 494 6.80 -1.32 10.21
N LYS A 495 6.79 -2.26 9.29
CA LYS A 495 5.63 -3.08 8.93
C LYS A 495 6.08 -4.51 8.71
N PHE A 496 5.25 -5.44 9.12
CA PHE A 496 5.45 -6.86 8.88
C PHE A 496 4.40 -7.41 7.90
N THR A 497 4.77 -8.46 7.17
CA THR A 497 3.83 -9.31 6.42
C THR A 497 3.03 -10.18 7.39
N HIS A 498 1.95 -10.83 6.95
CA HIS A 498 1.15 -11.72 7.82
C HIS A 498 2.01 -12.84 8.45
N SER A 499 3.02 -13.33 7.72
CA SER A 499 4.03 -14.28 8.21
C SER A 499 5.11 -13.70 9.13
N ASN A 500 4.95 -12.46 9.60
CA ASN A 500 5.86 -11.76 10.50
C ASN A 500 7.25 -11.48 9.88
N LEU A 501 7.34 -11.37 8.55
CA LEU A 501 8.56 -10.95 7.86
C LEU A 501 8.58 -9.42 7.74
N LEU A 502 9.75 -8.79 7.91
CA LEU A 502 9.88 -7.34 7.81
C LEU A 502 9.61 -6.87 6.37
N GLU A 503 8.47 -6.22 6.16
CA GLU A 503 8.04 -5.68 4.87
C GLU A 503 8.70 -4.32 4.60
N TYR A 504 8.76 -3.46 5.61
CA TYR A 504 9.24 -2.09 5.47
C TYR A 504 9.78 -1.54 6.79
N ASN A 505 10.78 -0.65 6.71
CA ASN A 505 11.26 0.18 7.81
C ASN A 505 11.91 1.45 7.23
N ASP A 506 11.58 2.62 7.83
CA ASP A 506 12.07 3.93 7.36
C ASP A 506 13.61 4.01 7.37
N GLY A 507 14.26 3.63 8.49
CA GLY A 507 15.71 3.74 8.64
C GLY A 507 16.48 2.81 7.71
N LEU A 508 16.05 1.55 7.58
CA LEU A 508 16.62 0.60 6.61
C LEU A 508 16.52 1.13 5.18
N ARG A 509 15.33 1.63 4.79
CA ARG A 509 15.14 2.21 3.46
C ARG A 509 16.07 3.40 3.24
N TYR A 510 16.22 4.25 4.26
CA TYR A 510 17.04 5.43 4.17
C TYR A 510 18.52 5.09 4.01
N ALA A 511 19.04 4.14 4.80
CA ALA A 511 20.41 3.66 4.71
C ALA A 511 20.73 3.05 3.33
N ILE A 512 19.81 2.28 2.75
CA ILE A 512 19.93 1.73 1.39
C ILE A 512 20.04 2.86 0.36
N ASP A 513 19.12 3.84 0.41
CA ASP A 513 19.10 4.94 -0.55
C ASP A 513 20.34 5.84 -0.43
N ILE A 514 20.89 6.03 0.77
CA ILE A 514 22.13 6.79 1.01
C ILE A 514 23.34 6.03 0.46
N SER A 515 23.42 4.71 0.70
CA SER A 515 24.49 3.87 0.16
C SER A 515 24.54 3.92 -1.37
N LYS A 516 23.37 4.00 -2.04
CA LYS A 516 23.28 4.19 -3.50
C LYS A 516 23.87 5.52 -4.00
N LEU A 517 24.00 6.54 -3.15
CA LEU A 517 24.70 7.79 -3.47
C LEU A 517 26.24 7.64 -3.42
N GLY A 518 26.74 6.49 -2.99
CA GLY A 518 28.16 6.14 -2.98
C GLY A 518 28.89 6.47 -1.68
N TYR A 519 28.19 6.87 -0.62
CA TYR A 519 28.77 7.00 0.72
C TYR A 519 29.28 5.64 1.22
N LYS A 520 30.48 5.63 1.81
CA LYS A 520 31.17 4.38 2.21
C LYS A 520 30.96 4.01 3.68
N LYS A 521 30.65 5.00 4.52
CA LYS A 521 30.49 4.84 5.97
C LYS A 521 29.04 5.11 6.36
N VAL A 522 28.15 4.17 6.03
CA VAL A 522 26.72 4.23 6.37
C VAL A 522 26.42 3.16 7.40
N PHE A 523 25.96 3.56 8.58
CA PHE A 523 25.68 2.69 9.71
C PHE A 523 24.19 2.74 10.03
N ILE A 524 23.59 1.58 10.28
CA ILE A 524 22.28 1.52 10.92
C ILE A 524 22.47 1.25 12.41
N ILE A 525 21.74 1.97 13.25
CA ILE A 525 21.76 1.79 14.70
C ILE A 525 20.33 1.70 15.26
N PRO A 526 20.12 0.93 16.34
CA PRO A 526 18.86 0.99 17.09
C PRO A 526 18.61 2.41 17.60
N ASP A 527 17.34 2.83 17.63
CA ASP A 527 16.96 4.17 18.11
C ASP A 527 17.50 4.45 19.53
N THR A 528 17.49 3.42 20.38
CA THR A 528 17.94 3.46 21.78
C THR A 528 19.47 3.54 21.94
N ALA A 529 20.24 3.24 20.90
CA ALA A 529 21.70 3.30 20.95
C ALA A 529 22.25 4.72 20.70
N PHE A 530 21.43 5.64 20.21
CA PHE A 530 21.83 7.01 19.88
C PHE A 530 22.52 7.77 21.03
N PRO A 531 21.96 7.84 22.26
CA PRO A 531 22.62 8.56 23.35
C PRO A 531 23.94 7.88 23.78
N SER A 532 23.99 6.55 23.80
CA SER A 532 25.20 5.80 24.14
C SER A 532 26.34 6.09 23.15
N LEU A 533 26.01 6.15 21.85
CA LEU A 533 26.99 6.43 20.80
C LEU A 533 27.56 7.85 20.91
N LEU A 534 26.71 8.86 21.18
CA LEU A 534 27.17 10.23 21.41
C LEU A 534 28.00 10.36 22.69
N ASN A 535 27.60 9.69 23.77
CA ASN A 535 28.34 9.70 25.02
C ASN A 535 29.75 9.11 24.85
N MET A 536 29.87 8.01 24.11
CA MET A 536 31.17 7.40 23.81
C MET A 536 32.11 8.36 23.09
N GLY A 537 31.61 9.16 22.15
CA GLY A 537 32.40 10.21 21.50
C GLY A 537 32.74 11.38 22.42
N ALA A 538 31.82 11.75 23.32
CA ALA A 538 32.04 12.83 24.28
C ALA A 538 33.08 12.50 25.35
N THR A 539 33.18 11.22 25.75
CA THR A 539 34.04 10.77 26.86
C THR A 539 35.31 10.04 26.42
N ALA A 540 35.54 9.85 25.12
CA ALA A 540 36.72 9.15 24.63
C ALA A 540 37.99 9.98 24.86
N THR A 541 38.69 9.73 25.97
CA THR A 541 40.00 10.31 26.27
C THR A 541 41.16 9.47 25.73
N ASP A 542 40.95 8.18 25.46
CA ASP A 542 41.93 7.27 24.88
C ASP A 542 41.24 6.16 24.06
N ILE A 543 41.26 6.28 22.73
CA ILE A 543 40.55 5.39 21.79
C ILE A 543 41.24 4.00 21.71
N SER A 544 42.46 3.87 22.23
CA SER A 544 43.28 2.66 22.15
C SER A 544 42.73 1.45 22.92
N GLN A 545 41.84 1.67 23.91
CA GLN A 545 41.26 0.59 24.73
C GLN A 545 39.96 0.01 24.17
N VAL A 546 39.45 0.57 23.07
CA VAL A 546 38.16 0.19 22.50
C VAL A 546 38.42 -0.50 21.15
N VAL A 547 38.53 -1.82 21.17
CA VAL A 547 38.53 -2.64 19.94
C VAL A 547 37.15 -2.49 19.28
N ARG A 548 37.01 -1.50 18.39
CA ARG A 548 35.77 -1.29 17.63
C ARG A 548 36.08 -1.03 16.16
N GLU A 549 35.30 -1.70 15.32
CA GLU A 549 35.26 -1.48 13.87
C GLU A 549 34.75 -0.07 13.50
N ILE A 550 34.16 0.66 14.46
CA ILE A 550 33.57 1.99 14.28
C ILE A 550 34.15 2.96 15.31
N GLU A 551 34.83 3.98 14.81
CA GLU A 551 35.28 5.13 15.60
C GLU A 551 34.06 5.97 16.06
N PRO A 552 33.91 6.24 17.37
CA PRO A 552 32.80 7.02 17.90
C PRO A 552 32.67 8.40 17.22
N PRO A 553 31.45 8.92 17.03
CA PRO A 553 31.24 10.25 16.49
C PRO A 553 31.52 11.33 17.54
N ASP A 554 32.38 12.30 17.23
CA ASP A 554 32.55 13.50 18.04
C ASP A 554 31.29 14.37 17.96
N PRO A 555 30.58 14.63 19.08
CA PRO A 555 29.40 15.50 19.09
C PRO A 555 29.68 16.91 18.54
N GLY A 556 30.88 17.46 18.77
CA GLY A 556 31.28 18.79 18.28
C GLY A 556 31.43 18.87 16.76
N ARG A 557 31.62 17.72 16.10
CA ARG A 557 31.72 17.58 14.64
C ARG A 557 30.57 16.75 14.08
N SER A 558 29.44 16.70 14.78
CA SER A 558 28.25 15.97 14.37
C SER A 558 27.10 16.91 14.02
N VAL A 559 26.17 16.45 13.19
CA VAL A 559 24.92 17.16 12.91
C VAL A 559 23.75 16.19 12.81
N VAL A 560 22.60 16.58 13.35
CA VAL A 560 21.32 15.91 13.09
C VAL A 560 20.62 16.61 11.93
N LEU A 561 20.25 15.85 10.90
CA LEU A 561 19.53 16.37 9.73
C LEU A 561 18.19 15.64 9.58
N PHE A 562 17.09 16.39 9.47
CA PHE A 562 15.81 15.80 9.08
C PHE A 562 14.93 16.76 8.26
N GLY A 563 13.95 16.17 7.56
CA GLY A 563 12.92 16.94 6.84
C GLY A 563 11.83 17.43 7.79
N THR A 564 10.69 17.90 7.27
CA THR A 564 9.47 18.03 8.10
C THR A 564 8.21 17.81 7.28
N ASN A 565 7.13 17.43 7.95
CA ASN A 565 5.78 17.35 7.38
C ASN A 565 5.07 18.69 7.42
N GLY A 566 5.42 19.52 8.40
CA GLY A 566 4.92 20.87 8.58
C GLY A 566 5.72 21.64 9.62
N ILE A 567 5.79 22.96 9.47
CA ILE A 567 6.24 23.88 10.51
C ILE A 567 5.07 24.78 10.86
N ASP A 568 4.73 24.83 12.15
CA ASP A 568 3.66 25.68 12.63
C ASP A 568 4.07 27.16 12.72
N GLU A 569 3.11 28.00 13.11
CA GLU A 569 3.28 29.45 13.20
C GLU A 569 4.28 29.86 14.31
N ASN A 570 4.50 28.99 15.28
CA ASN A 570 5.43 29.19 16.39
C ASN A 570 6.82 28.61 16.10
N GLY A 571 6.98 27.94 14.94
CA GLY A 571 8.21 27.28 14.52
C GLY A 571 8.30 25.83 14.97
N ASP A 572 7.28 25.30 15.63
CA ASP A 572 7.26 23.91 16.06
C ASP A 572 7.12 23.00 14.84
N CYS A 573 7.97 21.98 14.77
CA CYS A 573 8.04 21.07 13.63
C CYS A 573 7.20 19.81 13.86
N GLY A 574 6.37 19.44 12.89
CA GLY A 574 5.63 18.18 12.90
C GLY A 574 6.33 17.11 12.07
N HIS A 575 6.66 15.97 12.67
CA HIS A 575 7.23 14.83 11.95
C HIS A 575 6.80 13.50 12.56
N THR A 576 7.13 12.40 11.89
CA THR A 576 7.06 11.02 12.42
C THR A 576 7.63 10.90 13.83
N SER A 577 6.91 10.18 14.70
CA SER A 577 7.31 9.98 16.10
C SER A 577 8.68 9.33 16.27
N GLY A 578 9.42 9.81 17.27
CA GLY A 578 10.83 9.56 17.58
C GLY A 578 11.76 10.73 17.27
N HIS A 579 11.35 11.69 16.43
CA HIS A 579 12.16 12.89 16.17
C HIS A 579 12.31 13.78 17.41
N LEU A 580 11.30 13.87 18.27
CA LEU A 580 11.40 14.64 19.51
C LEU A 580 12.50 14.09 20.42
N MET A 581 12.55 12.76 20.58
CA MET A 581 13.62 12.08 21.32
C MET A 581 14.99 12.41 20.71
N VAL A 582 15.14 12.30 19.39
CA VAL A 582 16.40 12.64 18.71
C VAL A 582 16.81 14.09 18.98
N CYS A 583 15.89 15.05 18.90
CA CYS A 583 16.19 16.46 19.11
C CYS A 583 16.56 16.77 20.57
N ILE A 584 15.89 16.14 21.54
CA ILE A 584 16.22 16.29 22.98
C ILE A 584 17.64 15.76 23.25
N ILE A 585 17.94 14.55 22.79
CA ILE A 585 19.24 13.92 23.00
C ILE A 585 20.35 14.71 22.31
N ALA A 586 20.13 15.15 21.06
CA ALA A 586 21.07 16.00 20.34
C ALA A 586 21.34 17.31 21.08
N GLY A 587 20.29 17.97 21.60
CA GLY A 587 20.42 19.17 22.41
C GLY A 587 21.24 18.96 23.68
N TYR A 588 21.06 17.83 24.38
CA TYR A 588 21.86 17.47 25.56
C TYR A 588 23.35 17.35 25.23
N PHE A 589 23.71 16.68 24.13
CA PHE A 589 25.10 16.55 23.67
C PHE A 589 25.60 17.73 22.84
N LYS A 590 24.83 18.82 22.75
CA LYS A 590 25.13 20.04 21.96
C LYS A 590 25.37 19.75 20.47
N VAL A 591 24.78 18.69 19.93
CA VAL A 591 24.78 18.38 18.51
C VAL A 591 23.74 19.27 17.83
N PRO A 592 24.10 20.08 16.81
CA PRO A 592 23.15 20.93 16.11
C PRO A 592 22.08 20.12 15.38
N VAL A 593 20.84 20.57 15.53
CA VAL A 593 19.66 19.99 14.89
C VAL A 593 19.23 20.90 13.75
N LYS A 594 19.38 20.44 12.50
CA LYS A 594 19.05 21.25 11.31
C LYS A 594 17.90 20.62 10.53
N VAL A 595 16.90 21.44 10.24
CA VAL A 595 15.70 21.05 9.49
C VAL A 595 15.80 21.57 8.06
N VAL A 596 15.53 20.72 7.08
CA VAL A 596 15.46 21.11 5.66
C VAL A 596 14.06 20.92 5.12
N THR A 597 13.42 22.00 4.66
CA THR A 597 12.03 21.93 4.20
C THR A 597 11.70 22.99 3.17
N HIS A 598 10.55 22.85 2.52
CA HIS A 598 10.06 23.83 1.57
C HIS A 598 9.03 24.76 2.20
N SER A 599 8.98 26.03 1.78
CA SER A 599 8.06 27.03 2.34
C SER A 599 6.57 26.65 2.23
N PHE A 600 6.21 25.82 1.25
CA PHE A 600 4.84 25.30 1.10
C PHE A 600 4.37 24.46 2.31
N LYS A 601 5.29 23.93 3.14
CA LYS A 601 5.00 23.19 4.38
C LYS A 601 4.95 24.05 5.64
N ILE A 602 4.74 25.35 5.51
CA ILE A 602 4.72 26.28 6.65
C ILE A 602 3.33 26.92 6.79
N GLY A 603 2.80 27.00 8.00
CA GLY A 603 1.46 27.51 8.31
C GLY A 603 0.78 26.77 9.46
N THR A 604 -0.53 26.93 9.64
CA THR A 604 -1.25 26.41 10.80
C THR A 604 -1.35 24.88 10.81
N ILE A 605 -0.99 24.25 11.93
CA ILE A 605 -1.08 22.79 12.13
C ILE A 605 -2.14 22.50 13.20
N PRO A 606 -3.22 21.77 12.88
CA PRO A 606 -4.17 21.29 13.88
C PRO A 606 -3.60 20.05 14.56
N TRP A 607 -2.78 20.26 15.59
CA TRP A 607 -2.09 19.20 16.31
C TRP A 607 -3.06 18.13 16.84
N ASN A 608 -2.76 16.85 16.58
CA ASN A 608 -3.40 15.71 17.24
C ASN A 608 -2.30 14.73 17.68
N LEU A 609 -1.82 14.90 18.91
CA LEU A 609 -0.74 14.09 19.49
C LEU A 609 -1.21 12.67 19.88
N GLN A 610 -2.52 12.42 19.85
CA GLN A 610 -3.09 11.09 20.10
C GLN A 610 -3.21 10.25 18.83
N ALA A 611 -2.87 10.82 17.65
CA ALA A 611 -2.90 10.09 16.40
C ALA A 611 -1.96 8.89 16.45
N ARG A 612 -2.50 7.70 16.13
CA ARG A 612 -1.76 6.43 16.18
C ARG A 612 -1.37 5.96 14.79
N ARG A 613 -0.31 5.14 14.72
CA ARG A 613 -0.07 4.30 13.53
C ARG A 613 -0.91 3.04 13.66
N GLU A 614 -1.76 2.84 12.67
CA GLU A 614 -2.46 1.58 12.46
C GLU A 614 -1.51 0.53 11.85
N GLY A 615 -1.79 -0.74 12.12
CA GLY A 615 -1.10 -1.89 11.54
C GLY A 615 -0.10 -2.57 12.46
N ASP A 616 0.49 -3.64 11.93
CA ASP A 616 1.35 -4.56 12.67
C ASP A 616 2.79 -4.08 12.67
N TRP A 617 3.06 -3.05 13.48
CA TRP A 617 4.38 -2.43 13.63
C TRP A 617 5.30 -3.18 14.60
N LEU A 618 4.72 -4.00 15.47
CA LEU A 618 5.43 -4.79 16.47
C LEU A 618 5.62 -6.23 15.98
N THR A 619 4.51 -6.90 15.65
CA THR A 619 4.48 -8.27 15.12
C THR A 619 3.10 -8.55 14.50
N THR A 620 3.03 -9.49 13.55
CA THR A 620 1.77 -10.08 13.05
C THR A 620 1.47 -11.46 13.64
N GLN A 621 2.27 -11.96 14.59
CA GLN A 621 2.06 -13.28 15.17
C GLN A 621 0.77 -13.29 16.00
N PRO A 622 -0.29 -14.04 15.59
CA PRO A 622 -1.60 -13.93 16.22
C PRO A 622 -1.57 -14.30 17.70
N ASN A 623 -0.87 -15.38 18.06
CA ASN A 623 -0.73 -15.83 19.44
C ASN A 623 -0.15 -14.73 20.35
N LEU A 624 0.92 -14.04 19.94
CA LEU A 624 1.48 -12.96 20.76
C LEU A 624 0.54 -11.77 20.87
N VAL A 625 -0.16 -11.41 19.79
CA VAL A 625 -1.09 -10.27 19.78
C VAL A 625 -2.33 -10.57 20.62
N GLU A 626 -2.86 -11.78 20.54
CA GLU A 626 -3.99 -12.29 21.35
C GLU A 626 -3.59 -12.40 22.82
N ASP A 627 -2.47 -13.05 23.13
CA ASP A 627 -1.95 -13.17 24.50
C ASP A 627 -1.76 -11.79 25.16
N MET A 628 -1.23 -10.81 24.41
CA MET A 628 -1.10 -9.43 24.89
C MET A 628 -2.45 -8.78 25.17
N ARG A 629 -3.43 -8.93 24.26
CA ARG A 629 -4.78 -8.37 24.44
C ARG A 629 -5.51 -9.01 25.62
N ASP A 630 -5.47 -10.33 25.73
CA ASP A 630 -6.11 -11.11 26.81
C ASP A 630 -5.48 -10.80 28.16
N SER A 631 -4.18 -10.49 28.18
CA SER A 631 -3.47 -10.02 29.38
C SER A 631 -3.71 -8.54 29.71
N GLY A 632 -4.52 -7.82 28.93
CA GLY A 632 -4.80 -6.39 29.11
C GLY A 632 -3.66 -5.46 28.71
N VAL A 633 -2.65 -5.94 27.98
CA VAL A 633 -1.54 -5.13 27.47
C VAL A 633 -2.01 -4.21 26.36
N GLN A 634 -1.89 -2.90 26.56
CA GLN A 634 -2.27 -1.90 25.56
C GLN A 634 -1.09 -1.58 24.64
N LEU A 635 -1.25 -1.86 23.35
CA LEU A 635 -0.28 -1.49 22.33
C LEU A 635 -0.48 -0.03 21.89
N PHE A 636 0.58 0.78 22.00
CA PHE A 636 0.54 2.19 21.63
C PHE A 636 1.72 2.56 20.71
N ASN A 637 1.41 3.01 19.50
CA ASN A 637 2.39 3.51 18.54
C ASN A 637 2.01 4.92 18.08
N PRO A 638 2.59 5.97 18.69
CA PRO A 638 2.31 7.35 18.33
C PRO A 638 2.79 7.62 16.90
N ARG A 639 1.98 8.36 16.15
CA ARG A 639 2.28 8.59 14.76
C ARG A 639 3.29 9.69 14.56
N GLU A 640 3.07 10.82 15.21
CA GLU A 640 3.73 12.09 14.95
C GLU A 640 4.17 12.74 16.26
N ASP A 641 5.31 13.42 16.22
CA ASP A 641 5.80 14.27 17.29
C ASP A 641 5.57 15.73 16.92
N LYS A 642 5.33 16.53 17.96
CA LYS A 642 5.52 17.98 17.93
C LYS A 642 6.90 18.29 18.50
N ILE A 643 7.79 18.81 17.67
CA ILE A 643 9.17 19.15 18.02
C ILE A 643 9.24 20.65 18.32
N PRO A 644 9.51 21.05 19.57
CA PRO A 644 9.59 22.45 19.94
C PRO A 644 10.65 23.24 19.16
N PHE A 645 10.32 24.47 18.76
CA PHE A 645 11.21 25.32 17.97
C PHE A 645 12.58 25.57 18.62
N ASN A 646 12.64 25.60 19.96
CA ASN A 646 13.89 25.81 20.71
C ASN A 646 14.86 24.62 20.65
N LEU A 647 14.40 23.43 20.28
CA LEU A 647 15.27 22.27 20.05
C LEU A 647 15.87 22.26 18.63
N VAL A 648 15.40 23.14 17.74
CA VAL A 648 15.88 23.25 16.36
C VAL A 648 16.94 24.35 16.27
N SER A 649 18.15 23.97 15.90
CA SER A 649 19.28 24.90 15.74
C SER A 649 19.10 25.78 14.51
N GLU A 650 18.69 25.21 13.38
CA GLU A 650 18.58 25.94 12.10
C GLU A 650 17.47 25.34 11.23
N ILE A 651 16.79 26.17 10.43
CA ILE A 651 15.83 25.73 9.41
C ILE A 651 16.26 26.30 8.07
N TYR A 652 16.37 25.43 7.07
CA TYR A 652 16.76 25.80 5.72
C TYR A 652 15.59 25.64 4.78
N THR A 653 15.33 26.70 4.00
CA THR A 653 14.33 26.67 2.93
C THR A 653 14.91 27.19 1.63
N GLU A 654 14.08 27.15 0.60
CA GLU A 654 14.44 27.66 -0.73
C GLU A 654 14.51 29.18 -0.81
N ASN A 655 13.95 29.91 0.17
CA ASN A 655 13.87 31.38 0.16
C ASN A 655 14.53 32.02 1.38
N ILE A 656 14.12 31.63 2.60
CA ILE A 656 14.57 32.24 3.85
C ILE A 656 15.09 31.14 4.77
N ASP A 657 16.32 31.31 5.26
CA ASP A 657 16.89 30.42 6.27
C ASP A 657 16.73 31.03 7.66
N ILE A 658 16.38 30.20 8.63
CA ILE A 658 16.11 30.59 10.01
C ILE A 658 17.28 30.15 10.88
N ARG A 659 18.06 31.09 11.40
CA ARG A 659 19.30 30.86 12.17
C ARG A 659 19.56 31.97 13.19
N GLY A 660 20.57 31.79 14.03
CA GLY A 660 20.98 32.79 15.01
C GLY A 660 20.23 32.70 16.34
N SER A 661 20.16 33.85 17.02
CA SER A 661 19.51 34.00 18.32
C SER A 661 18.00 33.74 18.25
N LYS A 662 17.38 33.50 19.41
CA LYS A 662 15.93 33.29 19.52
C LYS A 662 15.11 34.44 18.92
N SER A 663 15.59 35.68 19.04
CA SER A 663 14.92 36.87 18.50
C SER A 663 14.99 36.90 16.97
N GLU A 664 16.18 36.69 16.41
CA GLU A 664 16.39 36.65 14.95
C GLU A 664 15.58 35.54 14.30
N LYS A 665 15.59 34.35 14.90
CA LYS A 665 14.79 33.21 14.44
C LYS A 665 13.30 33.50 14.36
N LYS A 666 12.74 34.23 15.34
CA LYS A 666 11.32 34.61 15.33
C LYS A 666 11.00 35.60 14.21
N ASN A 667 11.88 36.57 13.97
CA ASN A 667 11.69 37.55 12.89
C ASN A 667 11.75 36.87 11.52
N GLN A 668 12.73 36.01 11.30
CA GLN A 668 12.88 35.23 10.07
C GLN A 668 11.69 34.28 9.84
N LEU A 669 11.17 33.66 10.90
CA LEU A 669 9.97 32.82 10.82
C LEU A 669 8.73 33.63 10.40
N ALA A 670 8.55 34.83 10.96
CA ALA A 670 7.43 35.71 10.59
C ALA A 670 7.49 36.13 9.11
N GLU A 671 8.69 36.45 8.61
CA GLU A 671 8.92 36.75 7.19
C GLU A 671 8.61 35.54 6.29
N LEU A 672 9.07 34.36 6.68
CA LEU A 672 8.81 33.11 5.96
C LEU A 672 7.33 32.72 5.95
N LEU A 673 6.60 32.96 7.06
CA LEU A 673 5.15 32.77 7.12
C LEU A 673 4.42 33.70 6.16
N LYS A 674 4.83 34.99 6.11
CA LYS A 674 4.28 35.96 5.16
C LYS A 674 4.50 35.50 3.72
N PHE A 675 5.74 35.11 3.37
CA PHE A 675 6.06 34.60 2.05
C PHE A 675 5.25 33.35 1.68
N SER A 676 5.10 32.40 2.62
CA SER A 676 4.32 31.17 2.40
C SER A 676 2.84 31.45 2.15
N ARG A 677 2.26 32.40 2.91
CA ARG A 677 0.87 32.84 2.73
C ARG A 677 0.67 33.53 1.39
N GLU A 678 1.53 34.50 1.04
CA GLU A 678 1.46 35.19 -0.25
C GLU A 678 1.61 34.24 -1.44
N SER A 679 2.51 33.26 -1.35
CA SER A 679 2.70 32.24 -2.39
C SER A 679 1.44 31.37 -2.55
N PHE A 680 0.79 31.02 -1.44
CA PHE A 680 -0.46 30.26 -1.47
C PHE A 680 -1.65 31.07 -1.99
N GLU A 681 -1.73 32.35 -1.64
CA GLU A 681 -2.76 33.26 -2.17
C GLU A 681 -2.56 33.52 -3.66
N LYS A 682 -1.32 33.60 -4.16
CA LYS A 682 -1.06 33.65 -5.62
C LYS A 682 -1.57 32.40 -6.32
N LEU A 683 -1.38 31.22 -5.73
CA LEU A 683 -1.96 29.98 -6.27
C LEU A 683 -3.49 30.05 -6.30
N LYS A 684 -4.14 30.58 -5.27
CA LYS A 684 -5.59 30.83 -5.27
C LYS A 684 -6.03 31.87 -6.30
N TYR A 685 -5.26 32.94 -6.49
CA TYR A 685 -5.58 33.98 -7.47
C TYR A 685 -5.48 33.47 -8.91
N CYS A 686 -4.48 32.64 -9.21
CA CYS A 686 -4.42 31.91 -10.48
C CYS A 686 -5.68 31.06 -10.73
N LEU A 687 -6.42 30.68 -9.66
CA LEU A 687 -7.71 30.01 -9.79
C LEU A 687 -8.86 30.98 -10.11
N GLN A 688 -8.77 32.25 -9.75
CA GLN A 688 -9.87 33.20 -9.94
C GLN A 688 -9.85 33.90 -11.30
N GLN A 689 -8.69 34.02 -11.94
CA GLN A 689 -8.49 34.76 -13.20
C GLN A 689 -8.88 34.02 -14.49
N CYS A 690 -9.43 32.80 -14.40
CA CYS A 690 -9.93 32.04 -15.55
C CYS A 690 -11.47 31.97 -15.58
N GLN A 691 -12.14 33.00 -15.06
CA GLN A 691 -13.58 33.20 -15.18
C GLN A 691 -13.95 33.87 -16.49
#